data_AF-A0A969VF89-F1
#
_entry.id   AF-A0A969VF89-F1
#
_cell.length_a   1.000
_cell.length_b   1.000
_cell.length_c   1.000
_cell.angle_alpha   90.00
_cell.angle_beta   90.00
_cell.angle_gamma   90.00
#
_symmetry.space_group_name_H-M   'P 1'
#
loop_
_entity.id
_entity.type
_entity.pdbx_description
1 polymer ?
#
loop_
_entity_poly.entity_id
_entity_poly.type
_entity_poly.pdbx_seq_one_letter_code
_entity_poly.pdbx_strand_id
1 'polypeptide(L)'
;MNLDFNASVDNAKISALEIISLTGPQVIFKQTDGNTSVVEGDTSGDSYSVILNSQPTADVTINLSLNDRITTSINSITFTANNWNIPQTITVKAVDDNLTQGNQTVNILHTISSLDNDYNSLNLPNIPVFVGDDDIVSIDFNKKTVATMSQPTAAAWGPDHRLYVGSYSGEIKVYTFDQNYNVINTQTINTLKGVSNNNILGIAFNPYDTSDSPTIYVSHNKLYGNGGSDFPVTELSPYSGQVSILEGPLFSTIQPLITGLPVSNHDHGVNSMTFDNEGNLYIAVGGNTNAGIPAAKIGGIPESPFAAAILKAEISKPDFNGEIKYQLPADFQPPQGLTFDPAISQVFGDVAKVVPGVDVSVYASGLRNSFDLVWSTQGLMYATDNGPNGGFGDVSTSATTQIPVKNAPDELNLIVENRYYGHPNRNRGQEDPRQNVYYSDKEPSIPGVYTAPLTTFPASTNGIDEYRANTFGGQMRGNLITQKWNGESFNVTLSSDGTQVVNQEVLDPQSKALDILTGPGGAIVGINLSGSKIDVSTPNDITVSGATAYDIFPWRAPATGGNLFIIGGENFGGDLSNTSVKIGDELVTLTSVSDKQIIGILPSFDDVSGNLLDVLVTTEGESSLISNAFLPLFGSANFV
;
A
#
# COMPACT_ATOMS: atom_id res chain seq x y z
N MET A 1 21.46 -19.42 38.41
CA MET A 1 20.27 -20.08 37.84
C MET A 1 19.05 -19.36 38.42
N ASN A 2 18.37 -18.54 37.63
CA ASN A 2 17.06 -18.01 38.02
C ASN A 2 16.04 -19.09 37.66
N LEU A 3 15.51 -19.78 38.68
CA LEU A 3 14.39 -20.68 38.52
C LEU A 3 13.13 -19.89 38.85
N ASP A 4 12.29 -19.64 37.85
CA ASP A 4 10.95 -19.10 38.04
C ASP A 4 9.97 -20.25 38.28
N PHE A 5 9.27 -20.20 39.42
CA PHE A 5 8.30 -21.22 39.84
C PHE A 5 6.84 -20.78 39.59
N ASN A 6 6.60 -19.62 38.97
CA ASN A 6 5.27 -19.03 38.87
C ASN A 6 4.51 -19.30 37.57
N ALA A 7 5.11 -19.96 36.58
CA ALA A 7 4.37 -20.45 35.42
C ALA A 7 4.96 -21.76 34.88
N SER A 8 4.24 -22.87 35.05
CA SER A 8 4.43 -24.05 34.22
C SER A 8 3.10 -24.73 33.92
N VAL A 9 2.82 -24.95 32.64
CA VAL A 9 1.68 -25.74 32.16
C VAL A 9 2.00 -27.25 32.17
N ASP A 10 3.26 -27.62 32.37
CA ASP A 10 3.73 -29.00 32.48
C ASP A 10 4.26 -29.28 33.89
N ASN A 11 3.63 -30.23 34.58
CA ASN A 11 3.99 -30.70 35.92
C ASN A 11 5.35 -31.42 35.98
N ALA A 12 6.45 -30.76 35.61
CA ALA A 12 7.79 -31.30 35.79
C ALA A 12 8.11 -31.42 37.30
N LYS A 13 8.15 -32.65 37.82
CA LYS A 13 8.57 -32.91 39.19
C LYS A 13 10.09 -32.78 39.29
N ILE A 14 10.57 -31.70 39.90
CA ILE A 14 11.97 -31.58 40.31
C ILE A 14 12.22 -32.60 41.43
N SER A 15 13.05 -33.61 41.16
CA SER A 15 13.31 -34.72 42.07
C SER A 15 14.23 -34.35 43.24
N ALA A 16 15.09 -33.34 43.09
CA ALA A 16 15.88 -32.73 44.17
C ALA A 16 16.49 -31.40 43.71
N LEU A 17 16.68 -30.47 44.66
CA LEU A 17 17.52 -29.28 44.50
C LEU A 17 18.67 -29.41 45.53
N GLU A 18 19.91 -29.49 45.06
CA GLU A 18 21.08 -29.47 45.91
C GLU A 18 21.69 -28.06 45.90
N ILE A 19 21.72 -27.41 47.06
CA ILE A 19 22.40 -26.12 47.24
C ILE A 19 23.77 -26.42 47.85
N ILE A 20 24.80 -26.40 47.02
CA ILE A 20 26.18 -26.55 47.47
C ILE A 20 26.66 -25.17 47.92
N SER A 21 27.07 -25.05 49.19
CA SER A 21 27.69 -23.81 49.67
C SER A 21 29.01 -23.59 48.94
N LEU A 22 29.19 -22.38 48.40
CA LEU A 22 30.46 -21.97 47.82
C LEU A 22 31.51 -21.92 48.93
N THR A 23 32.61 -22.66 48.79
CA THR A 23 33.71 -22.68 49.75
C THR A 23 34.93 -21.96 49.19
N GLY A 24 35.48 -21.01 49.95
CA GLY A 24 36.72 -20.32 49.63
C GLY A 24 36.56 -19.04 48.80
N PRO A 25 37.69 -18.40 48.43
CA PRO A 25 37.73 -17.11 47.73
C PRO A 25 37.12 -17.18 46.33
N GLN A 26 36.07 -16.37 46.11
CA GLN A 26 35.37 -16.26 44.83
C GLN A 26 34.75 -14.87 44.69
N VAL A 27 34.62 -14.41 43.45
CA VAL A 27 33.82 -13.24 43.08
C VAL A 27 32.52 -13.75 42.45
N ILE A 28 31.39 -13.35 43.01
CA ILE A 28 30.07 -13.74 42.55
C ILE A 28 29.44 -12.56 41.82
N PHE A 29 29.02 -12.81 40.58
CA PHE A 29 28.25 -11.87 39.77
C PHE A 29 26.78 -12.30 39.75
N LYS A 30 25.86 -11.36 39.95
CA LYS A 30 24.42 -11.60 39.89
C LYS A 30 23.73 -10.51 39.09
N GLN A 31 23.31 -10.85 37.88
CA GLN A 31 22.49 -10.02 37.01
C GLN A 31 21.04 -9.98 37.52
N THR A 32 20.36 -8.84 37.37
CA THR A 32 18.90 -8.73 37.57
C THR A 32 18.18 -9.61 36.56
N ASP A 33 17.15 -10.34 36.99
CA ASP A 33 16.30 -11.18 36.14
C ASP A 33 16.98 -12.25 35.25
N GLY A 34 18.30 -12.41 35.36
CA GLY A 34 19.08 -13.50 34.77
C GLY A 34 19.88 -13.10 33.53
N ASN A 35 19.75 -11.86 33.05
CA ASN A 35 20.56 -11.26 32.00
C ASN A 35 20.79 -9.78 32.30
N THR A 36 21.59 -9.10 31.48
CA THR A 36 21.69 -7.63 31.55
C THR A 36 21.24 -7.10 30.20
N SER A 37 20.16 -6.33 30.20
CA SER A 37 19.51 -5.86 28.98
C SER A 37 19.19 -4.38 29.09
N VAL A 38 19.74 -3.59 28.19
CA VAL A 38 19.54 -2.14 28.12
C VAL A 38 19.04 -1.77 26.72
N VAL A 39 18.37 -0.62 26.61
CA VAL A 39 17.90 -0.09 25.33
C VAL A 39 18.44 1.34 25.21
N GLU A 40 18.83 1.75 24.01
CA GLU A 40 19.11 3.14 23.66
C GLU A 40 17.86 4.02 23.96
N GLY A 41 18.06 5.31 24.21
CA GLY A 41 17.02 6.18 24.79
C GLY A 41 16.53 5.88 26.23
N ASP A 42 16.69 4.67 26.78
CA ASP A 42 16.25 4.33 28.15
C ASP A 42 17.18 4.91 29.22
N THR A 43 16.64 5.86 29.98
CA THR A 43 17.36 6.50 31.08
C THR A 43 17.44 5.65 32.35
N SER A 44 16.70 4.56 32.47
CA SER A 44 16.66 3.69 33.65
C SER A 44 17.85 2.73 33.67
N GLY A 45 18.08 2.04 32.54
CA GLY A 45 19.10 1.02 32.40
C GLY A 45 18.78 -0.25 33.20
N ASP A 46 19.78 -1.12 33.31
CA ASP A 46 19.68 -2.39 34.02
C ASP A 46 20.89 -2.59 34.95
N SER A 47 20.94 -3.64 35.77
CA SER A 47 22.01 -3.77 36.75
C SER A 47 22.54 -5.18 36.98
N TYR A 48 23.75 -5.26 37.52
CA TYR A 48 24.23 -6.49 38.12
C TYR A 48 25.01 -6.17 39.38
N SER A 49 25.12 -7.15 40.27
CA SER A 49 25.82 -7.00 41.54
C SER A 49 27.04 -7.90 41.60
N VAL A 50 28.07 -7.40 42.29
CA VAL A 50 29.32 -8.11 42.56
C VAL A 50 29.49 -8.24 44.07
N ILE A 51 29.88 -9.41 44.55
CA ILE A 51 30.15 -9.69 45.97
C ILE A 51 31.28 -10.72 46.10
N LEU A 52 32.04 -10.66 47.20
CA LEU A 52 33.03 -11.70 47.52
C LEU A 52 32.40 -12.80 48.38
N ASN A 53 32.82 -14.06 48.16
CA ASN A 53 32.31 -15.20 48.92
C ASN A 53 32.99 -15.37 50.31
N SER A 54 34.19 -14.83 50.50
CA SER A 54 34.91 -14.85 51.78
C SER A 54 35.63 -13.54 52.07
N GLN A 55 35.89 -13.25 53.35
CA GLN A 55 36.66 -12.08 53.75
C GLN A 55 38.08 -12.12 53.14
N PRO A 56 38.51 -11.09 52.40
CA PRO A 56 39.85 -11.04 51.84
C PRO A 56 40.87 -10.61 52.90
N THR A 57 42.11 -11.07 52.75
CA THR A 57 43.24 -10.72 53.63
C THR A 57 43.95 -9.41 53.23
N ALA A 58 43.70 -8.94 52.01
CA ALA A 58 44.09 -7.62 51.50
C ALA A 58 43.00 -7.10 50.55
N ASP A 59 42.99 -5.79 50.26
CA ASP A 59 41.97 -5.22 49.39
C ASP A 59 41.96 -5.87 47.99
N VAL A 60 40.77 -6.13 47.47
CA VAL A 60 40.51 -6.72 46.16
C VAL A 60 39.90 -5.65 45.26
N THR A 61 40.63 -5.24 44.23
CA THR A 61 40.14 -4.28 43.25
C THR A 61 39.73 -4.99 41.97
N ILE A 62 38.50 -4.75 41.52
CA ILE A 62 37.95 -5.24 40.27
C ILE A 62 37.73 -4.06 39.34
N ASN A 63 38.38 -4.04 38.18
CA ASN A 63 38.19 -3.00 37.17
C ASN A 63 37.33 -3.53 36.02
N LEU A 64 36.46 -2.66 35.51
CA LEU A 64 35.59 -2.92 34.37
C LEU A 64 36.18 -2.26 33.13
N SER A 65 36.22 -3.00 32.02
CA SER A 65 36.46 -2.44 30.70
C SER A 65 35.21 -2.59 29.86
N LEU A 66 34.77 -1.47 29.29
CA LEU A 66 33.58 -1.36 28.45
C LEU A 66 33.97 -1.15 26.99
N ASN A 67 33.00 -1.32 26.09
CA ASN A 67 33.06 -0.72 24.76
C ASN A 67 32.40 0.67 24.77
N ASP A 68 32.29 1.27 23.59
CA ASP A 68 31.70 2.60 23.36
C ASP A 68 30.16 2.62 23.35
N ARG A 69 29.50 1.45 23.43
CA ARG A 69 28.04 1.33 23.36
C ARG A 69 27.31 1.30 24.70
N ILE A 70 28.05 1.13 25.79
CA ILE A 70 27.47 1.08 27.14
C ILE A 70 28.24 1.96 28.11
N THR A 71 27.55 2.43 29.13
CA THR A 71 28.14 3.10 30.28
C THR A 71 27.78 2.36 31.56
N THR A 72 28.63 2.49 32.58
CA THR A 72 28.38 1.94 33.91
C THR A 72 28.44 3.01 34.99
N SER A 73 27.64 2.87 36.05
CA SER A 73 27.62 3.80 37.18
C SER A 73 28.95 3.87 37.94
N ILE A 74 29.73 2.78 37.92
CA ILE A 74 31.07 2.66 38.48
C ILE A 74 31.93 1.78 37.56
N ASN A 75 33.23 2.13 37.42
CA ASN A 75 34.15 1.39 36.53
C ASN A 75 35.23 0.61 37.31
N SER A 76 35.25 0.75 38.63
CA SER A 76 36.15 0.03 39.53
C SER A 76 35.48 -0.16 40.89
N ILE A 77 35.65 -1.35 41.47
CA ILE A 77 35.13 -1.72 42.78
C ILE A 77 36.31 -2.16 43.65
N THR A 78 36.38 -1.64 44.88
CA THR A 78 37.33 -2.12 45.89
C THR A 78 36.59 -2.77 47.06
N PHE A 79 36.83 -4.07 47.22
CA PHE A 79 36.44 -4.81 48.41
C PHE A 79 37.58 -4.85 49.41
N THR A 80 37.23 -4.69 50.67
CA THR A 80 38.08 -4.68 51.86
C THR A 80 37.55 -5.74 52.82
N ALA A 81 38.31 -6.00 53.89
CA ALA A 81 37.86 -6.88 54.96
C ALA A 81 36.51 -6.45 55.61
N ASN A 82 36.06 -5.20 55.42
CA ASN A 82 34.84 -4.67 56.05
C ASN A 82 33.60 -4.67 55.15
N ASN A 83 33.75 -4.74 53.82
CA ASN A 83 32.64 -4.64 52.86
C ASN A 83 32.57 -5.80 51.86
N TRP A 84 33.45 -6.81 51.97
CA TRP A 84 33.50 -7.98 51.08
C TRP A 84 32.15 -8.70 50.90
N ASN A 85 31.34 -8.72 51.96
CA ASN A 85 30.03 -9.36 52.01
C ASN A 85 28.85 -8.41 51.70
N ILE A 86 29.12 -7.18 51.25
CA ILE A 86 28.10 -6.21 50.85
C ILE A 86 28.08 -6.15 49.31
N PRO A 87 26.97 -6.56 48.66
CA PRO A 87 26.85 -6.48 47.21
C PRO A 87 27.06 -5.05 46.70
N GLN A 88 27.96 -4.90 45.73
CA GLN A 88 28.17 -3.64 45.01
C GLN A 88 27.36 -3.70 43.72
N THR A 89 26.44 -2.77 43.52
CA THR A 89 25.53 -2.75 42.36
C THR A 89 26.10 -1.84 41.28
N ILE A 90 26.20 -2.36 40.07
CA ILE A 90 26.62 -1.64 38.88
C ILE A 90 25.39 -1.48 38.00
N THR A 91 25.01 -0.23 37.72
CA THR A 91 23.97 0.08 36.75
C THR A 91 24.62 0.25 35.39
N VAL A 92 24.12 -0.47 34.40
CA VAL A 92 24.53 -0.43 33.00
C VAL A 92 23.47 0.35 32.23
N LYS A 93 23.90 1.20 31.29
CA LYS A 93 23.02 1.89 30.34
C LYS A 93 23.58 1.76 28.93
N ALA A 94 22.70 1.76 27.94
CA ALA A 94 23.11 1.95 26.56
C ALA A 94 23.55 3.40 26.33
N VAL A 95 24.46 3.61 25.38
CA VAL A 95 24.79 4.95 24.88
C VAL A 95 23.80 5.26 23.76
N ASP A 96 22.97 6.27 24.01
CA ASP A 96 21.97 6.76 23.06
C ASP A 96 22.64 7.51 21.90
N ASP A 97 22.35 7.11 20.66
CA ASP A 97 22.79 7.82 19.46
C ASP A 97 21.66 8.06 18.44
N ASN A 98 21.93 8.08 17.13
CA ASN A 98 20.89 8.28 16.10
C ASN A 98 21.18 7.37 14.88
N LEU A 99 21.87 6.26 15.09
CA LEU A 99 22.34 5.35 14.07
C LEU A 99 21.61 4.02 14.22
N THR A 100 20.78 3.67 13.24
CA THR A 100 20.22 2.33 13.17
C THR A 100 21.33 1.31 12.96
N GLN A 101 21.61 0.53 13.99
CA GLN A 101 22.71 -0.43 14.05
C GLN A 101 22.24 -1.83 14.44
N GLY A 102 20.95 -1.95 14.80
CA GLY A 102 20.31 -3.17 15.22
C GLY A 102 20.71 -3.60 16.64
N ASN A 103 19.87 -4.48 17.18
CA ASN A 103 20.11 -5.06 18.50
C ASN A 103 21.38 -5.91 18.51
N GLN A 104 22.19 -5.77 19.55
CA GLN A 104 23.49 -6.44 19.64
C GLN A 104 23.84 -6.88 21.06
N THR A 105 24.81 -7.79 21.17
CA THR A 105 25.34 -8.22 22.47
C THR A 105 26.79 -7.79 22.61
N VAL A 106 27.07 -7.05 23.67
CA VAL A 106 28.41 -6.56 24.02
C VAL A 106 28.86 -7.18 25.34
N ASN A 107 30.15 -7.10 25.69
CA ASN A 107 30.68 -7.69 26.91
C ASN A 107 31.29 -6.63 27.84
N ILE A 108 30.95 -6.68 29.13
CA ILE A 108 31.74 -6.03 30.18
C ILE A 108 32.85 -6.98 30.60
N LEU A 109 34.10 -6.56 30.43
CA LEU A 109 35.28 -7.32 30.82
C LEU A 109 35.72 -6.95 32.23
N HIS A 110 36.16 -7.94 33.01
CA HIS A 110 36.61 -7.75 34.39
C HIS A 110 38.07 -8.13 34.56
N THR A 111 38.82 -7.31 35.28
CA THR A 111 40.17 -7.64 35.75
C THR A 111 40.24 -7.50 37.26
N ILE A 112 40.98 -8.39 37.92
CA ILE A 112 41.14 -8.42 39.38
C ILE A 112 42.60 -8.15 39.75
N SER A 113 42.80 -7.42 40.85
CA SER A 113 44.11 -7.16 41.45
C SER A 113 44.00 -7.16 42.97
N SER A 114 44.87 -7.92 43.64
CA SER A 114 44.96 -7.95 45.10
C SER A 114 46.34 -8.42 45.57
N LEU A 115 46.71 -8.08 46.81
CA LEU A 115 47.82 -8.74 47.51
C LEU A 115 47.40 -10.05 48.18
N ASP A 116 46.09 -10.34 48.20
CA ASP A 116 45.56 -11.65 48.55
C ASP A 116 45.70 -12.58 47.34
N ASN A 117 46.63 -13.53 47.40
CA ASN A 117 46.94 -14.42 46.28
C ASN A 117 45.75 -15.29 45.84
N ASP A 118 44.83 -15.59 46.76
CA ASP A 118 43.68 -16.44 46.45
C ASP A 118 42.65 -15.68 45.59
N TYR A 119 42.57 -14.36 45.75
CA TYR A 119 41.75 -13.49 44.88
C TYR A 119 42.52 -13.03 43.63
N ASN A 120 43.81 -12.72 43.75
CA ASN A 120 44.63 -12.18 42.66
C ASN A 120 44.84 -13.18 41.50
N SER A 121 44.64 -14.47 41.75
CA SER A 121 44.77 -15.54 40.76
C SER A 121 43.46 -15.90 40.05
N LEU A 122 42.34 -15.26 40.41
CA LEU A 122 41.03 -15.57 39.82
C LEU A 122 40.91 -14.99 38.41
N ASN A 123 40.30 -15.79 37.52
CA ASN A 123 39.80 -15.31 36.24
C ASN A 123 38.32 -14.99 36.40
N LEU A 124 37.95 -13.74 36.09
CA LEU A 124 36.56 -13.28 36.22
C LEU A 124 35.79 -13.47 34.91
N PRO A 125 34.51 -13.86 34.97
CA PRO A 125 33.69 -13.95 33.78
C PRO A 125 33.38 -12.56 33.20
N ASN A 126 33.11 -12.53 31.90
CA ASN A 126 32.50 -11.38 31.26
C ASN A 126 31.00 -11.36 31.51
N ILE A 127 30.41 -10.18 31.56
CA ILE A 127 28.95 -10.03 31.59
C ILE A 127 28.48 -9.66 30.18
N PRO A 128 27.72 -10.55 29.50
CA PRO A 128 27.06 -10.19 28.25
C PRO A 128 25.93 -9.22 28.53
N VAL A 129 25.90 -8.13 27.78
CA VAL A 129 24.87 -7.09 27.83
C VAL A 129 24.18 -7.06 26.48
N PHE A 130 22.87 -7.32 26.47
CA PHE A 130 22.04 -7.07 25.30
C PHE A 130 21.74 -5.57 25.22
N VAL A 131 21.99 -4.97 24.06
CA VAL A 131 21.72 -3.57 23.76
C VAL A 131 20.65 -3.53 22.67
N GLY A 132 19.47 -3.05 23.03
CA GLY A 132 18.41 -2.74 22.10
C GLY A 132 18.66 -1.39 21.42
N ASP A 133 18.54 -1.36 20.10
CA ASP A 133 18.56 -0.15 19.27
C ASP A 133 17.14 0.41 19.20
N ASP A 134 16.97 1.71 19.51
CA ASP A 134 15.68 2.40 19.44
C ASP A 134 15.56 3.34 18.22
N ASP A 135 16.59 3.38 17.37
CA ASP A 135 16.57 4.18 16.16
C ASP A 135 15.81 3.51 15.01
N ILE A 136 15.00 4.30 14.30
CA ILE A 136 14.26 3.87 13.11
C ILE A 136 15.02 4.20 11.83
N VAL A 137 14.96 3.32 10.83
CA VAL A 137 15.54 3.61 9.52
C VAL A 137 14.80 4.80 8.90
N SER A 138 15.50 5.88 8.55
CA SER A 138 14.87 7.03 7.92
C SER A 138 14.23 6.64 6.58
N ILE A 139 12.97 7.02 6.38
CA ILE A 139 12.30 6.94 5.09
C ILE A 139 12.78 8.11 4.23
N ASP A 140 13.53 7.82 3.17
CA ASP A 140 14.07 8.84 2.26
C ASP A 140 14.06 8.37 0.80
N PHE A 141 13.82 9.30 -0.13
CA PHE A 141 13.73 8.99 -1.55
C PHE A 141 14.47 10.01 -2.41
N ASN A 142 15.21 9.50 -3.39
CA ASN A 142 15.80 10.29 -4.46
C ASN A 142 14.76 10.57 -5.55
N LYS A 143 14.48 11.85 -5.82
CA LYS A 143 13.41 12.27 -6.75
C LYS A 143 13.97 12.78 -8.06
N LYS A 144 13.34 12.41 -9.18
CA LYS A 144 13.63 12.98 -10.50
C LYS A 144 12.40 12.99 -11.42
N THR A 145 12.32 14.00 -12.29
CA THR A 145 11.44 13.95 -13.45
C THR A 145 12.07 13.03 -14.51
N VAL A 146 11.37 11.97 -14.89
CA VAL A 146 11.86 10.98 -15.86
C VAL A 146 11.33 11.20 -17.27
N ALA A 147 10.15 11.81 -17.40
CA ALA A 147 9.54 12.09 -18.69
C ALA A 147 8.59 13.30 -18.65
N THR A 148 8.25 13.81 -19.84
CA THR A 148 7.20 14.82 -20.02
C THR A 148 6.11 14.31 -20.97
N MET A 149 4.87 14.63 -20.62
CA MET A 149 3.66 14.25 -21.35
C MET A 149 2.62 15.34 -21.13
N SER A 150 1.84 15.68 -22.16
CA SER A 150 0.77 16.67 -22.01
C SER A 150 -0.39 16.06 -21.23
N GLN A 151 -0.78 16.71 -20.14
CA GLN A 151 -1.94 16.36 -19.31
C GLN A 151 -2.05 14.85 -18.97
N PRO A 152 -1.03 14.25 -18.35
CA PRO A 152 -1.09 12.85 -17.95
C PRO A 152 -2.06 12.70 -16.77
N THR A 153 -2.88 11.65 -16.78
CA THR A 153 -4.03 11.50 -15.87
C THR A 153 -4.00 10.23 -15.05
N ALA A 154 -3.55 9.12 -15.63
CA ALA A 154 -3.52 7.82 -14.99
C ALA A 154 -2.34 7.00 -15.53
N ALA A 155 -1.87 6.01 -14.76
CA ALA A 155 -0.87 5.07 -15.25
C ALA A 155 -1.00 3.67 -14.62
N ALA A 156 -0.44 2.68 -15.32
CA ALA A 156 -0.27 1.34 -14.77
C ALA A 156 1.00 0.69 -15.32
N TRP A 157 1.59 -0.21 -14.53
CA TRP A 157 2.65 -1.09 -14.98
C TRP A 157 2.05 -2.29 -15.73
N GLY A 158 2.52 -2.52 -16.96
CA GLY A 158 2.16 -3.70 -17.73
C GLY A 158 2.90 -4.96 -17.26
N PRO A 159 2.38 -6.15 -17.59
CA PRO A 159 3.07 -7.42 -17.28
C PRO A 159 4.41 -7.56 -18.03
N ASP A 160 4.66 -6.70 -19.02
CA ASP A 160 5.91 -6.57 -19.76
C ASP A 160 6.91 -5.57 -19.15
N HIS A 161 6.64 -5.14 -17.91
CA HIS A 161 7.47 -4.25 -17.08
C HIS A 161 7.59 -2.81 -17.59
N ARG A 162 6.74 -2.41 -18.54
CA ARG A 162 6.68 -1.03 -19.03
C ARG A 162 5.62 -0.22 -18.29
N LEU A 163 5.84 1.08 -18.17
CA LEU A 163 4.86 2.00 -17.60
C LEU A 163 3.99 2.59 -18.70
N TYR A 164 2.68 2.40 -18.61
CA TYR A 164 1.69 2.93 -19.54
C TYR A 164 1.01 4.13 -18.91
N VAL A 165 1.18 5.31 -19.50
CA VAL A 165 0.64 6.57 -18.99
C VAL A 165 -0.40 7.11 -19.95
N GLY A 166 -1.64 7.24 -19.48
CA GLY A 166 -2.75 7.83 -20.21
C GLY A 166 -2.78 9.34 -20.05
N SER A 167 -3.40 10.02 -21.02
CA SER A 167 -3.61 11.47 -20.95
C SER A 167 -5.07 11.84 -21.14
N TYR A 168 -5.37 13.05 -20.69
CA TYR A 168 -6.65 13.71 -20.95
C TYR A 168 -6.99 13.79 -22.44
N SER A 169 -6.01 13.73 -23.36
CA SER A 169 -6.24 13.85 -24.80
C SER A 169 -6.45 12.52 -25.53
N GLY A 170 -6.42 11.39 -24.83
CA GLY A 170 -6.53 10.04 -25.43
C GLY A 170 -5.24 9.50 -26.02
N GLU A 171 -4.11 10.17 -25.77
CA GLU A 171 -2.78 9.61 -26.04
C GLU A 171 -2.34 8.77 -24.84
N ILE A 172 -1.74 7.61 -25.13
CA ILE A 172 -1.02 6.79 -24.14
C ILE A 172 0.47 6.78 -24.52
N LYS A 173 1.34 7.06 -23.57
CA LYS A 173 2.80 6.88 -23.70
C LYS A 173 3.25 5.69 -22.88
N VAL A 174 4.08 4.85 -23.48
CA VAL A 174 4.62 3.64 -22.86
C VAL A 174 6.11 3.81 -22.70
N TYR A 175 6.60 3.73 -21.46
CA TYR A 175 8.00 3.95 -21.10
C TYR A 175 8.66 2.64 -20.67
N THR A 176 9.84 2.37 -21.23
CA THR A 176 10.75 1.33 -20.73
C THR A 176 11.87 2.01 -19.96
N PHE A 177 12.19 1.48 -18.79
CA PHE A 177 13.22 2.01 -17.91
C PHE A 177 14.43 1.07 -17.80
N ASP A 178 15.60 1.65 -17.53
CA ASP A 178 16.73 0.90 -16.97
C ASP A 178 16.59 0.74 -15.45
N GLN A 179 17.55 0.05 -14.82
CA GLN A 179 17.61 -0.17 -13.38
C GLN A 179 17.65 1.10 -12.51
N ASN A 180 17.97 2.24 -13.12
CA ASN A 180 18.04 3.52 -12.43
C ASN A 180 16.81 4.39 -12.75
N TYR A 181 15.75 3.85 -13.36
CA TYR A 181 14.59 4.61 -13.81
C TYR A 181 14.91 5.69 -14.87
N ASN A 182 15.93 5.49 -15.71
CA ASN A 182 16.11 6.30 -16.91
C ASN A 182 15.28 5.72 -18.06
N VAL A 183 14.59 6.58 -18.80
CA VAL A 183 13.81 6.14 -19.98
C VAL A 183 14.78 5.70 -21.08
N ILE A 184 14.72 4.42 -21.45
CA ILE A 184 15.53 3.83 -22.53
C ILE A 184 14.75 3.62 -23.82
N ASN A 185 13.42 3.56 -23.73
CA ASN A 185 12.53 3.48 -24.89
C ASN A 185 11.19 4.15 -24.60
N THR A 186 10.57 4.72 -25.63
CA THR A 186 9.23 5.30 -25.55
C THR A 186 8.41 4.90 -26.77
N GLN A 187 7.20 4.39 -26.53
CA GLN A 187 6.19 4.13 -27.56
C GLN A 187 5.00 5.07 -27.34
N THR A 188 4.39 5.54 -28.43
CA THR A 188 3.14 6.31 -28.38
C THR A 188 2.01 5.50 -28.99
N ILE A 189 0.88 5.42 -28.29
CA ILE A 189 -0.36 4.80 -28.74
C ILE A 189 -1.41 5.91 -28.87
N ASN A 190 -1.98 6.03 -30.07
CA ASN A 190 -2.94 7.09 -30.41
C ASN A 190 -4.33 6.53 -30.77
N THR A 191 -4.61 5.27 -30.44
CA THR A 191 -5.85 4.57 -30.83
C THR A 191 -7.10 5.29 -30.33
N LEU A 192 -7.04 5.94 -29.16
CA LEU A 192 -8.12 6.75 -28.60
C LEU A 192 -8.09 8.24 -29.03
N LYS A 193 -6.99 8.71 -29.64
CA LYS A 193 -6.77 10.12 -29.99
C LYS A 193 -7.62 10.51 -31.20
N GLY A 194 -8.86 10.91 -30.93
CA GLY A 194 -9.85 11.28 -31.96
C GLY A 194 -11.22 10.63 -31.75
N VAL A 195 -11.34 9.70 -30.81
CA VAL A 195 -12.64 9.22 -30.34
C VAL A 195 -13.32 10.36 -29.56
N SER A 196 -14.65 10.46 -29.63
CA SER A 196 -15.41 11.58 -29.04
C SER A 196 -15.38 11.64 -27.51
N ASN A 197 -15.06 10.51 -26.87
CA ASN A 197 -14.92 10.33 -25.42
C ASN A 197 -13.48 9.88 -25.07
N ASN A 198 -12.48 10.64 -25.51
CA ASN A 198 -11.07 10.26 -25.42
C ASN A 198 -10.37 10.65 -24.11
N ASN A 199 -11.04 11.20 -23.10
CA ASN A 199 -10.39 11.58 -21.85
C ASN A 199 -10.12 10.33 -21.01
N ILE A 200 -8.86 9.88 -20.98
CA ILE A 200 -8.45 8.68 -20.22
C ILE A 200 -8.33 9.04 -18.75
N LEU A 201 -8.95 8.26 -17.87
CA LEU A 201 -8.84 8.43 -16.40
C LEU A 201 -8.41 7.15 -15.67
N GLY A 202 -8.21 6.04 -16.38
CA GLY A 202 -7.80 4.77 -15.80
C GLY A 202 -7.16 3.88 -16.85
N ILE A 203 -6.10 3.17 -16.43
CA ILE A 203 -5.44 2.11 -17.18
C ILE A 203 -5.26 0.94 -16.22
N ALA A 204 -5.58 -0.27 -16.67
CA ALA A 204 -5.35 -1.49 -15.90
C ALA A 204 -4.87 -2.62 -16.82
N PHE A 205 -4.22 -3.60 -16.19
CA PHE A 205 -3.82 -4.85 -16.83
C PHE A 205 -4.44 -5.99 -16.04
N ASN A 206 -4.93 -6.99 -16.76
CA ASN A 206 -5.48 -8.17 -16.11
C ASN A 206 -4.32 -8.96 -15.49
N PRO A 207 -4.43 -9.44 -14.23
CA PRO A 207 -3.34 -10.19 -13.61
C PRO A 207 -3.09 -11.55 -14.29
N TYR A 208 -3.93 -11.96 -15.23
CA TYR A 208 -3.72 -13.14 -16.07
C TYR A 208 -3.14 -12.83 -17.47
N ASP A 209 -2.96 -11.56 -17.83
CA ASP A 209 -2.31 -11.17 -19.10
C ASP A 209 -0.86 -11.65 -19.14
N THR A 210 -0.36 -11.96 -20.34
CA THR A 210 1.02 -12.40 -20.54
C THR A 210 1.95 -11.25 -20.90
N SER A 211 3.21 -11.31 -20.45
CA SER A 211 4.24 -10.30 -20.73
C SER A 211 4.57 -10.14 -22.22
N ASP A 212 4.33 -11.15 -23.06
CA ASP A 212 4.62 -11.10 -24.50
C ASP A 212 3.49 -10.47 -25.34
N SER A 213 2.26 -10.47 -24.81
CA SER A 213 1.09 -9.91 -25.46
C SER A 213 0.16 -9.23 -24.45
N PRO A 214 0.61 -8.13 -23.81
CA PRO A 214 -0.21 -7.42 -22.83
C PRO A 214 -1.48 -6.83 -23.47
N THR A 215 -2.55 -6.74 -22.68
CA THR A 215 -3.84 -6.17 -23.07
C THR A 215 -4.09 -4.92 -22.26
N ILE A 216 -4.40 -3.78 -22.89
CA ILE A 216 -4.64 -2.53 -22.15
C ILE A 216 -6.15 -2.37 -21.91
N TYR A 217 -6.58 -2.42 -20.65
CA TYR A 217 -7.92 -2.01 -20.26
C TYR A 217 -7.87 -0.51 -19.95
N VAL A 218 -8.70 0.29 -20.64
CA VAL A 218 -8.68 1.75 -20.53
C VAL A 218 -10.07 2.30 -20.31
N SER A 219 -10.24 3.10 -19.26
CA SER A 219 -11.46 3.89 -19.06
C SER A 219 -11.31 5.22 -19.77
N HIS A 220 -12.34 5.61 -20.53
CA HIS A 220 -12.31 6.84 -21.30
C HIS A 220 -13.68 7.53 -21.36
N ASN A 221 -13.63 8.85 -21.40
CA ASN A 221 -14.74 9.73 -21.05
C ASN A 221 -14.87 10.91 -22.01
N LYS A 222 -16.06 11.51 -22.09
CA LYS A 222 -16.21 12.88 -22.57
C LYS A 222 -16.49 13.79 -21.38
N LEU A 223 -15.43 14.33 -20.79
CA LEU A 223 -15.49 15.29 -19.70
C LEU A 223 -15.71 16.71 -20.23
N TYR A 224 -16.36 17.53 -19.40
CA TYR A 224 -16.66 18.93 -19.70
C TYR A 224 -15.81 19.91 -18.86
N GLY A 225 -15.03 19.38 -17.91
CA GLY A 225 -13.88 20.05 -17.27
C GLY A 225 -14.21 21.41 -16.67
N ASN A 226 -14.87 21.44 -15.51
CA ASN A 226 -15.28 22.65 -14.76
C ASN A 226 -16.06 23.72 -15.55
N GLY A 227 -16.44 23.43 -16.80
CA GLY A 227 -17.08 24.36 -17.73
C GLY A 227 -18.43 23.89 -18.27
N GLY A 228 -18.94 22.74 -17.81
CA GLY A 228 -20.26 22.25 -18.17
C GLY A 228 -21.37 23.09 -17.52
N SER A 229 -22.28 23.62 -18.34
CA SER A 229 -23.53 24.23 -17.89
C SER A 229 -24.66 23.21 -17.87
N ASP A 230 -25.78 23.48 -17.20
CA ASP A 230 -26.99 22.65 -17.29
C ASP A 230 -27.29 22.21 -18.73
N PHE A 231 -27.56 20.92 -18.92
CA PHE A 231 -28.18 20.43 -20.14
C PHE A 231 -29.68 20.75 -20.11
N PRO A 232 -30.22 21.50 -21.08
CA PRO A 232 -31.66 21.54 -21.28
C PRO A 232 -32.21 20.13 -21.45
N VAL A 233 -33.42 19.85 -20.96
CA VAL A 233 -34.06 18.52 -21.15
C VAL A 233 -34.27 18.13 -22.61
N THR A 234 -34.15 19.09 -23.53
CA THR A 234 -34.21 18.90 -24.99
C THR A 234 -32.83 18.73 -25.65
N GLU A 235 -31.74 18.74 -24.88
CA GLU A 235 -30.38 18.49 -25.35
C GLU A 235 -29.89 17.13 -24.87
N LEU A 236 -29.17 16.42 -25.76
CA LEU A 236 -28.68 15.08 -25.47
C LEU A 236 -27.42 15.16 -24.59
N SER A 237 -27.51 14.61 -23.39
CA SER A 237 -26.36 14.31 -22.53
C SER A 237 -26.12 12.79 -22.55
N PRO A 238 -25.27 12.27 -23.46
CA PRO A 238 -25.14 10.83 -23.63
C PRO A 238 -24.41 10.19 -22.44
N TYR A 239 -24.67 8.91 -22.20
CA TYR A 239 -23.84 8.05 -21.35
C TYR A 239 -22.51 7.76 -22.06
N SER A 240 -21.58 8.72 -21.96
CA SER A 240 -20.35 8.76 -22.76
C SER A 240 -19.19 7.95 -22.17
N GLY A 241 -19.34 7.42 -20.96
CA GLY A 241 -18.30 6.66 -20.29
C GLY A 241 -18.17 5.26 -20.89
N GLN A 242 -16.94 4.80 -21.01
CA GLN A 242 -16.65 3.51 -21.60
C GLN A 242 -15.37 2.91 -21.01
N VAL A 243 -15.36 1.58 -20.89
CA VAL A 243 -14.14 0.79 -20.75
C VAL A 243 -13.89 0.08 -22.07
N SER A 244 -12.69 0.20 -22.61
CA SER A 244 -12.26 -0.49 -23.83
C SER A 244 -11.01 -1.31 -23.60
N ILE A 245 -10.82 -2.29 -24.46
CA ILE A 245 -9.58 -3.05 -24.61
C ILE A 245 -8.81 -2.47 -25.80
N LEU A 246 -7.52 -2.18 -25.62
CA LEU A 246 -6.59 -1.92 -26.71
C LEU A 246 -5.65 -3.11 -26.89
N GLU A 247 -5.60 -3.63 -28.10
CA GLU A 247 -4.89 -4.86 -28.43
C GLU A 247 -4.36 -4.88 -29.87
N GLY A 248 -3.77 -6.03 -30.24
CA GLY A 248 -3.14 -6.25 -31.53
C GLY A 248 -1.80 -5.50 -31.70
N PRO A 249 -1.19 -5.57 -32.89
CA PRO A 249 0.11 -4.93 -33.13
C PRO A 249 0.07 -3.44 -32.80
N LEU A 250 1.00 -3.02 -31.93
CA LEU A 250 1.13 -1.64 -31.45
C LEU A 250 -0.14 -1.08 -30.77
N PHE A 251 -1.04 -1.95 -30.26
CA PHE A 251 -2.30 -1.57 -29.63
C PHE A 251 -3.24 -0.77 -30.56
N SER A 252 -3.19 -1.07 -31.86
CA SER A 252 -3.91 -0.32 -32.89
C SER A 252 -5.40 -0.65 -33.01
N THR A 253 -5.87 -1.69 -32.30
CA THR A 253 -7.28 -2.09 -32.28
C THR A 253 -7.93 -1.63 -30.99
N ILE A 254 -9.15 -1.11 -31.08
CA ILE A 254 -10.01 -0.78 -29.94
C ILE A 254 -11.24 -1.69 -29.96
N GLN A 255 -11.47 -2.38 -28.85
CA GLN A 255 -12.67 -3.17 -28.62
C GLN A 255 -13.44 -2.58 -27.43
N PRO A 256 -14.65 -2.04 -27.64
CA PRO A 256 -15.53 -1.67 -26.53
C PRO A 256 -15.82 -2.88 -25.65
N LEU A 257 -15.50 -2.79 -24.36
CA LEU A 257 -15.79 -3.83 -23.38
C LEU A 257 -17.06 -3.49 -22.59
N ILE A 258 -17.15 -2.28 -22.05
CA ILE A 258 -18.32 -1.78 -21.32
C ILE A 258 -18.70 -0.42 -21.87
N THR A 259 -19.92 -0.27 -22.37
CA THR A 259 -20.43 0.98 -22.94
C THR A 259 -21.67 1.47 -22.18
N GLY A 260 -21.99 2.76 -22.29
CA GLY A 260 -23.17 3.33 -21.65
C GLY A 260 -22.98 3.65 -20.17
N LEU A 261 -21.74 3.89 -19.73
CA LEU A 261 -21.47 4.35 -18.36
C LEU A 261 -21.76 5.85 -18.22
N PRO A 262 -22.26 6.29 -17.05
CA PRO A 262 -22.51 7.69 -16.80
C PRO A 262 -21.20 8.46 -16.63
N VAL A 263 -21.26 9.73 -17.04
CA VAL A 263 -20.16 10.70 -16.92
C VAL A 263 -20.82 12.02 -16.57
N SER A 264 -20.32 12.67 -15.52
CA SER A 264 -20.85 13.97 -15.13
C SER A 264 -20.67 14.97 -16.26
N ASN A 265 -21.55 15.96 -16.32
CA ASN A 265 -21.34 17.12 -17.17
C ASN A 265 -20.36 18.12 -16.50
N HIS A 266 -19.28 17.60 -15.94
CA HIS A 266 -18.26 18.34 -15.22
C HIS A 266 -16.94 17.58 -15.31
N ASP A 267 -16.32 17.21 -14.18
CA ASP A 267 -15.01 16.57 -14.07
C ASP A 267 -15.06 15.14 -13.48
N HIS A 268 -16.21 14.65 -13.03
CA HIS A 268 -16.37 13.25 -12.61
C HIS A 268 -16.68 12.34 -13.80
N GLY A 269 -16.03 11.18 -13.89
CA GLY A 269 -16.23 10.21 -14.97
C GLY A 269 -16.07 8.77 -14.54
N VAL A 270 -15.81 7.90 -15.51
CA VAL A 270 -15.30 6.54 -15.32
C VAL A 270 -13.81 6.68 -15.04
N ASN A 271 -13.43 6.54 -13.79
CA ASN A 271 -12.09 6.82 -13.29
C ASN A 271 -11.22 5.53 -13.34
N SER A 272 -10.40 5.29 -12.32
CA SER A 272 -9.54 4.10 -12.26
C SER A 272 -10.32 2.79 -12.16
N MET A 273 -9.59 1.70 -12.42
CA MET A 273 -10.10 0.34 -12.43
C MET A 273 -9.06 -0.61 -11.83
N THR A 274 -9.51 -1.67 -11.16
CA THR A 274 -8.62 -2.72 -10.65
C THR A 274 -9.20 -4.10 -10.87
N PHE A 275 -8.34 -5.11 -10.82
CA PHE A 275 -8.74 -6.51 -10.85
C PHE A 275 -8.58 -7.15 -9.47
N ASP A 276 -9.49 -8.05 -9.11
CA ASP A 276 -9.23 -9.00 -8.01
C ASP A 276 -8.35 -10.17 -8.47
N ASN A 277 -8.16 -11.16 -7.60
CA ASN A 277 -7.35 -12.35 -7.88
C ASN A 277 -8.06 -13.34 -8.82
N GLU A 278 -9.39 -13.25 -8.92
CA GLU A 278 -10.24 -14.04 -9.79
C GLU A 278 -10.37 -13.44 -11.21
N GLY A 279 -9.85 -12.23 -11.42
CA GLY A 279 -9.90 -11.52 -12.69
C GLY A 279 -11.21 -10.77 -12.94
N ASN A 280 -12.03 -10.53 -11.91
CA ASN A 280 -13.16 -9.61 -12.02
C ASN A 280 -12.65 -8.17 -12.07
N LEU A 281 -13.29 -7.34 -12.90
CA LEU A 281 -12.95 -5.94 -13.06
C LEU A 281 -13.83 -5.07 -12.17
N TYR A 282 -13.21 -4.23 -11.34
CA TYR A 282 -13.88 -3.21 -10.53
C TYR A 282 -13.58 -1.82 -11.09
N ILE A 283 -14.61 -0.98 -11.17
CA ILE A 283 -14.56 0.29 -11.92
C ILE A 283 -15.11 1.39 -11.03
N ALA A 284 -14.32 2.42 -10.76
CA ALA A 284 -14.83 3.62 -10.08
C ALA A 284 -15.59 4.50 -11.06
N VAL A 285 -16.87 4.77 -10.75
CA VAL A 285 -17.73 5.65 -11.55
C VAL A 285 -18.20 6.79 -10.67
N GLY A 286 -17.75 8.00 -11.01
CA GLY A 286 -18.12 9.22 -10.32
C GLY A 286 -19.61 9.54 -10.41
N GLY A 287 -20.07 10.33 -9.45
CA GLY A 287 -21.43 10.85 -9.37
C GLY A 287 -21.66 12.01 -10.32
N ASN A 288 -22.90 12.17 -10.75
CA ASN A 288 -23.34 13.29 -11.57
C ASN A 288 -23.63 14.55 -10.75
N THR A 289 -23.78 14.41 -9.43
CA THR A 289 -24.13 15.51 -8.53
C THR A 289 -23.06 15.74 -7.47
N ASN A 290 -23.16 16.86 -6.76
CA ASN A 290 -22.22 17.19 -5.70
C ASN A 290 -22.53 16.44 -4.38
N ALA A 291 -23.81 16.20 -4.07
CA ALA A 291 -24.24 15.50 -2.86
C ALA A 291 -25.68 14.95 -2.97
N GLY A 292 -26.02 14.40 -4.13
CA GLY A 292 -27.32 13.77 -4.40
C GLY A 292 -28.40 14.66 -5.01
N ILE A 293 -28.12 15.96 -5.20
CA ILE A 293 -29.07 16.93 -5.77
C ILE A 293 -28.47 17.59 -7.02
N PRO A 294 -29.18 17.58 -8.17
CA PRO A 294 -28.73 18.26 -9.37
C PRO A 294 -28.51 19.76 -9.12
N ALA A 295 -27.41 20.29 -9.65
CA ALA A 295 -27.11 21.71 -9.56
C ALA A 295 -26.26 22.16 -10.76
N ALA A 296 -26.50 23.38 -11.23
CA ALA A 296 -25.83 23.91 -12.42
C ALA A 296 -24.31 23.98 -12.31
N LYS A 297 -23.78 24.20 -11.10
CA LYS A 297 -22.34 24.26 -10.89
C LYS A 297 -21.62 22.92 -11.01
N ILE A 298 -22.34 21.81 -11.01
CA ILE A 298 -21.80 20.45 -11.21
C ILE A 298 -22.41 19.80 -12.47
N GLY A 299 -22.91 20.62 -13.40
CA GLY A 299 -23.37 20.17 -14.71
C GLY A 299 -24.87 19.84 -14.81
N GLY A 300 -25.63 19.96 -13.71
CA GLY A 300 -27.10 20.02 -13.77
C GLY A 300 -27.86 18.72 -13.99
N ILE A 301 -27.15 17.60 -14.12
CA ILE A 301 -27.77 16.31 -14.41
C ILE A 301 -27.97 15.48 -13.13
N PRO A 302 -29.06 14.71 -13.03
CA PRO A 302 -29.27 13.82 -11.90
C PRO A 302 -28.32 12.63 -11.90
N GLU A 303 -28.24 11.98 -10.74
CA GLU A 303 -27.64 10.66 -10.63
C GLU A 303 -28.40 9.65 -11.49
N SER A 304 -27.67 8.68 -12.02
CA SER A 304 -28.21 7.57 -12.83
C SER A 304 -27.90 6.22 -12.17
N PRO A 305 -28.47 5.09 -12.64
CA PRO A 305 -28.36 3.81 -11.96
C PRO A 305 -26.93 3.34 -11.61
N PHE A 306 -25.93 3.72 -12.41
CA PHE A 306 -24.53 3.32 -12.21
C PHE A 306 -23.59 4.47 -11.80
N ALA A 307 -24.11 5.67 -11.56
CA ALA A 307 -23.31 6.80 -11.07
C ALA A 307 -23.04 6.70 -9.56
N ALA A 308 -21.96 7.32 -9.09
CA ALA A 308 -21.57 7.37 -7.67
C ALA A 308 -21.43 5.98 -7.03
N ALA A 309 -20.62 5.11 -7.64
CA ALA A 309 -20.47 3.71 -7.27
C ALA A 309 -19.13 3.12 -7.72
N ILE A 310 -18.71 2.05 -7.04
CA ILE A 310 -17.81 1.06 -7.63
C ILE A 310 -18.67 -0.01 -8.30
N LEU A 311 -18.44 -0.25 -9.58
CA LEU A 311 -19.10 -1.31 -10.34
C LEU A 311 -18.22 -2.56 -10.36
N LYS A 312 -18.84 -3.74 -10.46
CA LYS A 312 -18.19 -5.01 -10.76
C LYS A 312 -18.63 -5.49 -12.14
N ALA A 313 -17.68 -5.86 -12.98
CA ALA A 313 -17.89 -6.48 -14.27
C ALA A 313 -17.29 -7.89 -14.28
N GLU A 314 -18.13 -8.89 -14.56
CA GLU A 314 -17.76 -10.31 -14.55
C GLU A 314 -17.21 -10.72 -15.92
N ILE A 315 -16.11 -10.09 -16.34
CA ILE A 315 -15.56 -10.17 -17.71
C ILE A 315 -15.03 -11.57 -18.10
N SER A 316 -14.98 -12.50 -17.16
CA SER A 316 -14.62 -13.92 -17.38
C SER A 316 -15.81 -14.79 -17.81
N LYS A 317 -17.03 -14.23 -17.89
CA LYS A 317 -18.21 -14.93 -18.42
C LYS A 317 -18.07 -15.15 -19.93
N PRO A 318 -18.26 -16.37 -20.47
CA PRO A 318 -18.07 -16.67 -21.90
C PRO A 318 -18.88 -15.83 -22.91
N ASP A 319 -19.98 -15.20 -22.48
CA ASP A 319 -20.83 -14.34 -23.29
C ASP A 319 -21.03 -12.98 -22.60
N PHE A 320 -19.98 -12.45 -21.96
CA PHE A 320 -20.03 -11.19 -21.20
C PHE A 320 -20.72 -10.09 -21.99
N ASN A 321 -21.80 -9.55 -21.43
CA ASN A 321 -22.52 -8.42 -21.99
C ASN A 321 -22.21 -7.15 -21.19
N GLY A 322 -21.31 -6.32 -21.72
CA GLY A 322 -21.03 -4.97 -21.20
C GLY A 322 -21.81 -3.84 -21.87
N GLU A 323 -22.78 -4.14 -22.73
CA GLU A 323 -23.60 -3.12 -23.40
C GLU A 323 -24.72 -2.62 -22.47
N ILE A 324 -24.45 -1.56 -21.71
CA ILE A 324 -25.43 -0.98 -20.79
C ILE A 324 -26.47 -0.20 -21.58
N LYS A 325 -27.73 -0.63 -21.47
CA LYS A 325 -28.90 0.07 -22.02
C LYS A 325 -29.79 0.52 -20.89
N TYR A 326 -30.48 1.63 -21.10
CA TYR A 326 -31.45 2.16 -20.16
C TYR A 326 -32.84 2.14 -20.76
N GLN A 327 -33.83 2.10 -19.88
CA GLN A 327 -35.24 2.23 -20.20
C GLN A 327 -35.89 3.18 -19.20
N LEU A 328 -36.94 3.86 -19.65
CA LEU A 328 -37.74 4.75 -18.80
C LEU A 328 -39.04 4.04 -18.37
N PRO A 329 -39.71 4.53 -17.31
CA PRO A 329 -41.01 4.02 -16.89
C PRO A 329 -42.02 4.02 -18.04
N ALA A 330 -42.91 3.03 -18.08
CA ALA A 330 -43.89 2.90 -19.17
C ALA A 330 -44.87 4.08 -19.26
N ASP A 331 -45.08 4.80 -18.17
CA ASP A 331 -45.90 6.00 -18.06
C ASP A 331 -45.12 7.31 -18.28
N PHE A 332 -43.80 7.24 -18.53
CA PHE A 332 -42.97 8.41 -18.81
C PHE A 332 -43.52 9.18 -20.02
N GLN A 333 -43.70 10.49 -19.85
CA GLN A 333 -44.14 11.39 -20.91
C GLN A 333 -42.95 12.24 -21.36
N PRO A 334 -42.39 12.03 -22.57
CA PRO A 334 -41.28 12.82 -23.05
C PRO A 334 -41.63 14.32 -23.13
N PRO A 335 -40.71 15.22 -22.75
CA PRO A 335 -40.90 16.65 -22.92
C PRO A 335 -41.20 17.04 -24.38
N GLN A 336 -42.01 18.10 -24.56
CA GLN A 336 -42.31 18.60 -25.90
C GLN A 336 -41.03 19.10 -26.60
N GLY A 337 -40.85 18.73 -27.87
CA GLY A 337 -39.71 19.18 -28.69
C GLY A 337 -38.47 18.30 -28.58
N LEU A 338 -38.55 17.16 -27.89
CA LEU A 338 -37.47 16.17 -27.84
C LEU A 338 -37.22 15.54 -29.23
N THR A 339 -35.95 15.48 -29.65
CA THR A 339 -35.53 14.96 -30.98
C THR A 339 -34.70 13.67 -30.91
N PHE A 340 -34.48 13.14 -29.71
CA PHE A 340 -33.71 11.93 -29.45
C PHE A 340 -34.51 10.99 -28.53
N ASP A 341 -34.06 9.73 -28.42
CA ASP A 341 -34.62 8.78 -27.46
C ASP A 341 -34.26 9.21 -26.02
N PRO A 342 -35.22 9.58 -25.16
CA PRO A 342 -34.91 10.05 -23.81
C PRO A 342 -34.14 9.01 -22.99
N ALA A 343 -34.25 7.70 -23.29
CA ALA A 343 -33.53 6.67 -22.56
C ALA A 343 -31.99 6.73 -22.75
N ILE A 344 -31.50 7.36 -23.82
CA ILE A 344 -30.06 7.50 -24.06
C ILE A 344 -29.45 8.77 -23.43
N SER A 345 -30.24 9.55 -22.67
CA SER A 345 -29.81 10.82 -22.10
C SER A 345 -29.83 10.82 -20.57
N GLN A 346 -28.69 11.20 -19.98
CA GLN A 346 -28.49 11.31 -18.53
C GLN A 346 -29.37 12.38 -17.87
N VAL A 347 -29.96 13.31 -18.65
CA VAL A 347 -30.91 14.32 -18.13
C VAL A 347 -32.17 13.68 -17.52
N PHE A 348 -32.46 12.42 -17.85
CA PHE A 348 -33.54 11.61 -17.28
C PHE A 348 -33.01 10.46 -16.39
N GLY A 349 -31.75 10.56 -15.94
CA GLY A 349 -31.07 9.52 -15.16
C GLY A 349 -31.74 9.20 -13.83
N ASP A 350 -32.47 10.15 -13.23
CA ASP A 350 -33.20 9.97 -11.98
C ASP A 350 -34.36 8.98 -12.09
N VAL A 351 -34.95 8.81 -13.28
CA VAL A 351 -36.06 7.88 -13.54
C VAL A 351 -35.66 6.68 -14.40
N ALA A 352 -34.46 6.69 -14.99
CA ALA A 352 -33.97 5.60 -15.81
C ALA A 352 -33.73 4.31 -15.01
N LYS A 353 -33.90 3.16 -15.67
CA LYS A 353 -33.52 1.84 -15.16
C LYS A 353 -32.63 1.14 -16.16
N VAL A 354 -31.68 0.34 -15.68
CA VAL A 354 -30.86 -0.52 -16.53
C VAL A 354 -31.74 -1.63 -17.12
N VAL A 355 -31.60 -1.88 -18.41
CA VAL A 355 -32.25 -3.01 -19.09
C VAL A 355 -31.61 -4.32 -18.58
N PRO A 356 -32.40 -5.31 -18.11
CA PRO A 356 -31.85 -6.57 -17.61
C PRO A 356 -31.01 -7.33 -18.65
N GLY A 357 -29.99 -8.05 -18.18
CA GLY A 357 -29.13 -8.91 -19.03
C GLY A 357 -27.72 -8.38 -19.28
N VAL A 358 -27.33 -7.27 -18.65
CA VAL A 358 -25.94 -6.80 -18.60
C VAL A 358 -25.19 -7.50 -17.46
N ASP A 359 -23.90 -7.78 -17.64
CA ASP A 359 -23.02 -8.45 -16.67
C ASP A 359 -22.20 -7.44 -15.83
N VAL A 360 -22.73 -6.23 -15.71
CA VAL A 360 -22.17 -5.14 -14.91
C VAL A 360 -23.17 -4.81 -13.80
N SER A 361 -22.68 -4.74 -12.56
CA SER A 361 -23.51 -4.50 -11.37
C SER A 361 -22.86 -3.49 -10.42
N VAL A 362 -23.66 -2.88 -9.54
CA VAL A 362 -23.14 -2.05 -8.45
C VAL A 362 -22.55 -2.95 -7.37
N TYR A 363 -21.25 -2.86 -7.14
CA TYR A 363 -20.56 -3.57 -6.06
C TYR A 363 -20.67 -2.80 -4.75
N ALA A 364 -20.37 -1.50 -4.77
CA ALA A 364 -20.47 -0.61 -3.63
C ALA A 364 -21.04 0.75 -4.09
N SER A 365 -21.81 1.41 -3.23
CA SER A 365 -22.54 2.63 -3.59
C SER A 365 -22.26 3.79 -2.66
N GLY A 366 -22.54 5.00 -3.14
CA GLY A 366 -22.45 6.20 -2.33
C GLY A 366 -21.03 6.73 -2.16
N LEU A 367 -20.24 6.61 -3.21
CA LEU A 367 -18.94 7.24 -3.37
C LEU A 367 -19.10 8.36 -4.38
N ARG A 368 -18.78 9.60 -4.01
CA ARG A 368 -19.07 10.78 -4.83
C ARG A 368 -18.23 10.82 -6.08
N ASN A 369 -16.92 10.64 -5.96
CA ASN A 369 -15.97 10.62 -7.06
C ASN A 369 -14.68 9.92 -6.62
N SER A 370 -14.73 8.59 -6.50
CA SER A 370 -13.51 7.82 -6.28
C SER A 370 -12.65 7.90 -7.52
N PHE A 371 -11.53 8.61 -7.42
CA PHE A 371 -10.64 8.80 -8.56
C PHE A 371 -9.82 7.54 -8.81
N ASP A 372 -9.32 6.92 -7.74
CA ASP A 372 -8.47 5.75 -7.82
C ASP A 372 -8.80 4.70 -6.75
N LEU A 373 -8.44 3.45 -7.03
CA LEU A 373 -8.67 2.30 -6.17
C LEU A 373 -7.60 1.22 -6.34
N VAL A 374 -7.25 0.56 -5.23
CA VAL A 374 -6.23 -0.49 -5.20
C VAL A 374 -6.79 -1.78 -4.61
N TRP A 375 -6.48 -2.91 -5.26
CA TRP A 375 -6.65 -4.25 -4.70
C TRP A 375 -5.35 -4.70 -4.04
N SER A 376 -5.34 -4.79 -2.72
CA SER A 376 -4.12 -5.04 -1.95
C SER A 376 -3.74 -6.52 -1.90
N THR A 377 -2.51 -6.78 -1.46
CA THR A 377 -2.00 -8.13 -1.15
C THR A 377 -2.79 -8.86 -0.07
N GLN A 378 -3.58 -8.14 0.75
CA GLN A 378 -4.48 -8.72 1.75
C GLN A 378 -5.84 -9.15 1.18
N GLY A 379 -6.08 -8.97 -0.13
CA GLY A 379 -7.38 -9.24 -0.75
C GLY A 379 -8.47 -8.24 -0.35
N LEU A 380 -8.06 -7.01 -0.04
CA LEU A 380 -8.96 -5.91 0.33
C LEU A 380 -8.89 -4.80 -0.72
N MET A 381 -10.00 -4.11 -0.92
CA MET A 381 -10.09 -3.01 -1.88
C MET A 381 -10.21 -1.68 -1.14
N TYR A 382 -9.34 -0.73 -1.47
CA TYR A 382 -9.38 0.62 -0.92
C TYR A 382 -9.60 1.63 -2.03
N ALA A 383 -10.33 2.70 -1.74
CA ALA A 383 -10.49 3.82 -2.66
C ALA A 383 -10.38 5.14 -1.90
N THR A 384 -9.79 6.13 -2.55
CA THR A 384 -9.99 7.53 -2.18
C THR A 384 -11.37 7.97 -2.69
N ASP A 385 -12.01 8.95 -2.03
CA ASP A 385 -13.24 9.55 -2.54
C ASP A 385 -13.23 11.06 -2.29
N ASN A 386 -13.54 11.86 -3.32
CA ASN A 386 -13.55 13.31 -3.17
C ASN A 386 -14.84 13.80 -2.50
N GLY A 387 -14.71 14.55 -1.41
CA GLY A 387 -15.83 15.10 -0.65
C GLY A 387 -16.60 16.20 -1.42
N PRO A 388 -17.84 16.51 -1.00
CA PRO A 388 -18.62 17.59 -1.58
C PRO A 388 -18.03 18.98 -1.36
N ASN A 389 -18.27 19.85 -2.34
CA ASN A 389 -17.91 21.27 -2.28
C ASN A 389 -19.08 22.14 -1.85
N GLY A 390 -18.82 23.06 -0.92
CA GLY A 390 -19.72 24.11 -0.46
C GLY A 390 -20.23 24.97 -1.62
N GLY A 391 -21.55 25.07 -1.75
CA GLY A 391 -22.19 25.89 -2.77
C GLY A 391 -22.24 25.29 -4.18
N PHE A 392 -21.95 23.98 -4.35
CA PHE A 392 -22.08 23.22 -5.60
C PHE A 392 -23.38 22.37 -5.67
N GLY A 393 -24.39 22.71 -4.87
CA GLY A 393 -25.67 22.02 -4.80
C GLY A 393 -26.13 21.87 -3.36
N ASP A 394 -27.24 21.17 -3.16
CA ASP A 394 -27.71 20.79 -1.84
C ASP A 394 -27.32 19.33 -1.54
N VAL A 395 -27.33 18.96 -0.25
CA VAL A 395 -27.26 17.54 0.16
C VAL A 395 -28.66 16.95 0.22
N SER A 396 -28.82 15.73 -0.26
CA SER A 396 -30.08 14.99 -0.09
C SER A 396 -30.23 14.52 1.37
N THR A 397 -31.34 14.87 2.03
CA THR A 397 -31.64 14.41 3.40
C THR A 397 -32.77 13.38 3.45
N SER A 398 -33.51 13.23 2.36
CA SER A 398 -34.46 12.15 2.11
C SER A 398 -34.76 12.09 0.62
N ALA A 399 -35.71 11.24 0.21
CA ALA A 399 -36.18 11.19 -1.18
C ALA A 399 -36.76 12.53 -1.67
N THR A 400 -37.23 13.41 -0.76
CA THR A 400 -37.93 14.65 -1.12
C THR A 400 -37.41 15.90 -0.42
N THR A 401 -36.44 15.78 0.48
CA THR A 401 -35.91 16.91 1.26
C THR A 401 -34.41 17.07 1.07
N GLN A 402 -33.96 18.31 1.18
CA GLN A 402 -32.56 18.69 0.96
C GLN A 402 -32.21 19.90 1.83
N ILE A 403 -30.91 20.09 2.09
CA ILE A 403 -30.38 21.26 2.79
C ILE A 403 -29.09 21.75 2.12
N PRO A 404 -28.68 23.01 2.32
CA PRO A 404 -27.44 23.51 1.74
C PRO A 404 -26.20 22.70 2.13
N VAL A 405 -25.35 22.40 1.15
CA VAL A 405 -24.10 21.63 1.34
C VAL A 405 -22.99 22.48 1.98
N LYS A 406 -22.11 21.80 2.73
CA LYS A 406 -20.85 22.34 3.25
C LYS A 406 -19.68 21.62 2.60
N ASN A 407 -18.50 22.23 2.66
CA ASN A 407 -17.26 21.52 2.33
C ASN A 407 -17.10 20.33 3.28
N ALA A 408 -16.70 19.19 2.72
CA ALA A 408 -16.25 18.02 3.46
C ALA A 408 -14.82 17.67 3.01
N PRO A 409 -14.03 16.98 3.86
CA PRO A 409 -12.75 16.44 3.45
C PRO A 409 -12.93 15.29 2.45
N ASP A 410 -11.83 14.86 1.86
CA ASP A 410 -11.79 13.63 1.08
C ASP A 410 -11.62 12.43 2.02
N GLU A 411 -11.95 11.24 1.53
CA GLU A 411 -12.08 10.06 2.36
C GLU A 411 -11.16 8.93 1.89
N LEU A 412 -10.68 8.11 2.82
CA LEU A 412 -10.18 6.76 2.55
C LEU A 412 -11.27 5.75 2.93
N ASN A 413 -11.69 4.91 1.99
CA ASN A 413 -12.74 3.95 2.20
C ASN A 413 -12.25 2.51 1.97
N LEU A 414 -12.51 1.61 2.93
CA LEU A 414 -12.42 0.16 2.71
C LEU A 414 -13.68 -0.30 1.99
N ILE A 415 -13.55 -0.69 0.73
CA ILE A 415 -14.67 -0.99 -0.16
C ILE A 415 -15.12 -2.43 0.00
N VAL A 416 -16.37 -2.61 0.40
CA VAL A 416 -16.99 -3.90 0.66
C VAL A 416 -18.32 -3.97 -0.08
N GLU A 417 -18.60 -5.14 -0.64
CA GLU A 417 -19.82 -5.41 -1.39
C GLU A 417 -21.09 -5.00 -0.62
N ASN A 418 -22.06 -4.42 -1.34
CA ASN A 418 -23.38 -4.01 -0.86
C ASN A 418 -23.39 -2.92 0.23
N ARG A 419 -22.25 -2.31 0.54
CA ARG A 419 -22.16 -1.17 1.46
C ARG A 419 -22.48 0.17 0.80
N TYR A 420 -22.86 1.12 1.64
CA TYR A 420 -23.18 2.49 1.28
C TYR A 420 -22.25 3.47 2.03
N TYR A 421 -21.59 4.35 1.29
CA TYR A 421 -20.52 5.24 1.76
C TYR A 421 -20.95 6.71 1.90
N GLY A 422 -22.24 7.01 1.78
CA GLY A 422 -22.80 8.29 2.20
C GLY A 422 -23.16 9.28 1.09
N HIS A 423 -22.64 9.17 -0.13
CA HIS A 423 -23.10 10.01 -1.25
C HIS A 423 -24.45 9.56 -1.82
N PRO A 424 -25.51 10.39 -1.83
CA PRO A 424 -26.82 9.94 -2.25
C PRO A 424 -26.95 9.73 -3.76
N ASN A 425 -27.72 8.71 -4.12
CA ASN A 425 -28.22 8.49 -5.47
C ASN A 425 -29.73 8.24 -5.40
N ARG A 426 -30.53 9.28 -5.66
CA ARG A 426 -32.01 9.21 -5.57
C ARG A 426 -32.64 8.31 -6.63
N ASN A 427 -31.95 7.99 -7.72
CA ASN A 427 -32.44 6.97 -8.65
C ASN A 427 -32.49 5.60 -7.95
N ARG A 428 -31.34 5.15 -7.40
CA ARG A 428 -31.28 3.91 -6.61
C ARG A 428 -32.05 4.01 -5.29
N GLY A 429 -32.20 5.22 -4.76
CA GLY A 429 -33.01 5.55 -3.59
C GLY A 429 -34.47 5.11 -3.65
N GLN A 430 -35.01 4.86 -4.84
CA GLN A 430 -36.36 4.32 -5.04
C GLN A 430 -36.50 2.86 -4.57
N GLU A 431 -35.41 2.09 -4.65
CA GLU A 431 -35.37 0.67 -4.29
C GLU A 431 -34.57 0.44 -3.00
N ASP A 432 -33.59 1.31 -2.72
CA ASP A 432 -32.76 1.28 -1.52
C ASP A 432 -32.77 2.63 -0.78
N PRO A 433 -33.61 2.79 0.26
CA PRO A 433 -33.78 4.05 0.97
C PRO A 433 -32.49 4.65 1.57
N ARG A 434 -31.44 3.85 1.80
CA ARG A 434 -30.13 4.33 2.30
C ARG A 434 -29.57 5.42 1.38
N GLN A 435 -29.75 5.23 0.08
CA GLN A 435 -29.17 6.08 -0.97
C GLN A 435 -29.94 7.38 -1.20
N ASN A 436 -30.98 7.65 -0.41
CA ASN A 436 -31.64 8.96 -0.37
C ASN A 436 -30.99 9.95 0.60
N VAL A 437 -30.10 9.49 1.47
CA VAL A 437 -29.61 10.25 2.63
C VAL A 437 -28.10 10.44 2.53
N TYR A 438 -27.67 11.70 2.64
CA TYR A 438 -26.26 12.04 2.74
C TYR A 438 -25.77 11.76 4.16
N TYR A 439 -24.62 11.10 4.27
CA TYR A 439 -23.89 10.93 5.53
C TYR A 439 -22.52 11.61 5.42
N SER A 440 -22.12 12.33 6.45
CA SER A 440 -20.81 13.00 6.50
C SER A 440 -19.72 12.14 7.16
N ASP A 441 -18.46 12.47 6.86
CA ASP A 441 -17.23 11.95 7.47
C ASP A 441 -17.22 11.96 9.02
N LYS A 442 -18.09 12.75 9.64
CA LYS A 442 -18.18 12.91 11.10
C LYS A 442 -19.16 11.95 11.75
N GLU A 443 -19.96 11.27 10.96
CA GLU A 443 -20.95 10.33 11.45
C GLU A 443 -20.30 8.95 11.62
N PRO A 444 -20.58 8.24 12.73
CA PRO A 444 -20.07 6.88 12.88
C PRO A 444 -20.79 5.93 11.89
N SER A 445 -20.12 4.84 11.54
CA SER A 445 -20.76 3.74 10.80
C SER A 445 -22.05 3.28 11.48
N ILE A 446 -23.10 3.09 10.68
CA ILE A 446 -24.39 2.56 11.11
C ILE A 446 -24.57 1.20 10.43
N PRO A 447 -24.51 0.07 11.17
CA PRO A 447 -24.56 -1.26 10.58
C PRO A 447 -25.73 -1.45 9.60
N GLY A 448 -25.38 -1.83 8.37
CA GLY A 448 -26.34 -2.04 7.27
C GLY A 448 -26.86 -0.77 6.58
N VAL A 449 -26.61 0.42 7.15
CA VAL A 449 -27.14 1.70 6.66
C VAL A 449 -26.06 2.59 6.05
N TYR A 450 -24.96 2.82 6.78
CA TYR A 450 -23.88 3.72 6.38
C TYR A 450 -22.53 3.18 6.86
N THR A 451 -21.51 3.30 6.01
CA THR A 451 -20.13 2.92 6.30
C THR A 451 -19.28 4.18 6.31
N ALA A 452 -18.79 4.55 7.49
CA ALA A 452 -17.88 5.67 7.65
C ALA A 452 -16.51 5.38 7.06
N PRO A 453 -15.77 6.42 6.62
CA PRO A 453 -14.43 6.26 6.09
C PRO A 453 -13.44 5.83 7.18
N LEU A 454 -12.32 5.22 6.77
CA LEU A 454 -11.23 4.84 7.67
C LEU A 454 -10.48 6.06 8.22
N THR A 455 -10.30 7.07 7.36
CA THR A 455 -9.68 8.35 7.68
C THR A 455 -10.08 9.39 6.62
N THR A 456 -9.64 10.63 6.80
CA THR A 456 -9.91 11.74 5.89
C THR A 456 -8.63 12.42 5.42
N PHE A 457 -8.70 13.10 4.28
CA PHE A 457 -7.63 13.87 3.67
C PHE A 457 -8.06 15.29 3.31
N PRO A 458 -7.11 16.20 3.05
CA PRO A 458 -7.42 17.44 2.36
C PRO A 458 -8.08 17.18 1.00
N ALA A 459 -8.90 18.14 0.55
CA ALA A 459 -9.64 18.02 -0.70
C ALA A 459 -8.73 17.80 -1.92
N SER A 460 -9.25 17.03 -2.87
CA SER A 460 -8.59 16.53 -4.08
C SER A 460 -7.46 15.54 -3.81
N THR A 461 -7.64 14.62 -2.87
CA THR A 461 -6.83 13.39 -2.72
C THR A 461 -7.39 12.32 -3.66
N ASN A 462 -6.54 11.87 -4.59
CA ASN A 462 -6.91 11.11 -5.78
C ASN A 462 -6.15 9.78 -5.85
N GLY A 463 -4.92 9.74 -6.37
CA GLY A 463 -4.20 8.48 -6.55
C GLY A 463 -4.03 7.66 -5.27
N ILE A 464 -4.04 6.33 -5.39
CA ILE A 464 -3.81 5.38 -4.30
C ILE A 464 -3.14 4.10 -4.78
N ASP A 465 -2.12 3.64 -4.08
CA ASP A 465 -1.54 2.31 -4.30
C ASP A 465 -0.97 1.71 -3.01
N GLU A 466 -0.66 0.41 -3.02
CA GLU A 466 -0.03 -0.30 -1.90
C GLU A 466 1.49 -0.29 -2.03
N TYR A 467 2.20 0.12 -0.98
CA TYR A 467 3.66 0.02 -0.93
C TYR A 467 4.10 -1.38 -0.50
N ARG A 468 4.79 -2.11 -1.37
CA ARG A 468 5.11 -3.54 -1.14
C ARG A 468 6.58 -3.83 -0.85
N ALA A 469 7.45 -2.85 -0.98
CA ALA A 469 8.88 -3.04 -0.84
C ALA A 469 9.34 -3.13 0.63
N ASN A 470 10.34 -3.96 0.88
CA ASN A 470 11.04 -4.13 2.16
C ASN A 470 12.08 -3.02 2.45
N THR A 471 12.05 -1.91 1.71
CA THR A 471 12.94 -0.75 1.92
C THR A 471 12.71 -0.14 3.31
N PHE A 472 13.74 0.52 3.83
CA PHE A 472 13.74 1.16 5.15
C PHE A 472 13.38 0.16 6.26
N GLY A 473 13.90 -1.06 6.18
CA GLY A 473 13.54 -2.14 7.11
C GLY A 473 12.09 -2.62 7.01
N GLY A 474 11.40 -2.35 5.90
CA GLY A 474 10.02 -2.75 5.66
C GLY A 474 8.96 -1.90 6.36
N GLN A 475 9.33 -0.73 6.90
CA GLN A 475 8.42 0.15 7.66
C GLN A 475 7.18 0.60 6.87
N MET A 476 7.28 0.67 5.55
CA MET A 476 6.17 1.06 4.67
C MET A 476 5.44 -0.13 4.05
N ARG A 477 5.90 -1.36 4.25
CA ARG A 477 5.36 -2.52 3.54
C ARG A 477 3.93 -2.83 3.99
N GLY A 478 3.02 -2.90 3.03
CA GLY A 478 1.58 -3.08 3.25
C GLY A 478 0.83 -1.79 3.57
N ASN A 479 1.52 -0.65 3.65
CA ASN A 479 0.87 0.65 3.79
C ASN A 479 0.27 1.10 2.46
N LEU A 480 -0.73 1.98 2.54
CA LEU A 480 -1.26 2.67 1.38
C LEU A 480 -0.53 3.99 1.19
N ILE A 481 -0.21 4.33 -0.06
CA ILE A 481 0.32 5.64 -0.44
C ILE A 481 -0.79 6.37 -1.18
N THR A 482 -1.15 7.57 -0.74
CA THR A 482 -2.19 8.38 -1.38
C THR A 482 -1.64 9.72 -1.87
N GLN A 483 -2.26 10.27 -2.92
CA GLN A 483 -1.78 11.50 -3.56
C GLN A 483 -2.83 12.60 -3.57
N LYS A 484 -2.52 13.74 -2.96
CA LYS A 484 -3.28 14.98 -3.14
C LYS A 484 -2.89 15.70 -4.42
N TRP A 485 -3.86 15.98 -5.28
CA TRP A 485 -3.64 16.77 -6.49
C TRP A 485 -2.96 18.10 -6.17
N ASN A 486 -1.84 18.34 -6.87
CA ASN A 486 -1.02 19.55 -6.76
C ASN A 486 -0.60 19.87 -5.30
N GLY A 487 -0.39 18.84 -4.49
CA GLY A 487 0.04 18.95 -3.11
C GLY A 487 0.87 17.76 -2.66
N GLU A 488 0.73 17.42 -1.38
CA GLU A 488 1.46 16.37 -0.71
C GLU A 488 0.97 14.95 -1.05
N SER A 489 1.85 13.95 -0.85
CA SER A 489 1.44 12.54 -0.74
C SER A 489 1.48 12.08 0.71
N PHE A 490 0.77 11.01 1.02
CA PHE A 490 0.66 10.45 2.36
C PHE A 490 1.10 9.00 2.40
N ASN A 491 1.73 8.60 3.50
CA ASN A 491 1.91 7.21 3.91
C ASN A 491 0.82 6.88 4.94
N VAL A 492 0.05 5.83 4.71
CA VAL A 492 -1.09 5.43 5.55
C VAL A 492 -0.86 4.01 6.05
N THR A 493 -0.53 3.90 7.33
CA THR A 493 -0.31 2.62 8.00
C THR A 493 -1.64 2.02 8.43
N LEU A 494 -1.88 0.79 8.01
CA LEU A 494 -3.10 0.04 8.33
C LEU A 494 -2.88 -0.86 9.56
N SER A 495 -3.99 -1.26 10.21
CA SER A 495 -3.98 -2.38 11.15
C SER A 495 -3.61 -3.68 10.43
N SER A 496 -3.20 -4.69 11.19
CA SER A 496 -2.76 -5.98 10.63
C SER A 496 -3.84 -6.72 9.83
N ASP A 497 -5.11 -6.41 10.07
CA ASP A 497 -6.27 -6.94 9.33
C ASP A 497 -6.75 -5.99 8.22
N GLY A 498 -6.07 -4.86 8.00
CA GLY A 498 -6.42 -3.85 7.01
C GLY A 498 -7.67 -3.04 7.30
N THR A 499 -8.36 -3.25 8.43
CA THR A 499 -9.68 -2.65 8.66
C THR A 499 -9.66 -1.27 9.31
N GLN A 500 -8.51 -0.79 9.78
CA GLN A 500 -8.33 0.49 10.45
C GLN A 500 -7.07 1.20 9.98
N VAL A 501 -7.06 2.53 10.07
CA VAL A 501 -5.84 3.35 9.93
C VAL A 501 -5.20 3.52 11.31
N VAL A 502 -3.95 3.10 11.44
CA VAL A 502 -3.14 3.23 12.66
C VAL A 502 -2.36 4.54 12.67
N ASN A 503 -1.82 4.92 11.51
CA ASN A 503 -1.09 6.17 11.33
C ASN A 503 -1.30 6.75 9.93
N GLN A 504 -1.23 8.06 9.82
CA GLN A 504 -1.28 8.80 8.56
C GLN A 504 -0.30 9.97 8.63
N GLU A 505 0.68 9.99 7.75
CA GLU A 505 1.73 11.00 7.73
C GLU A 505 2.01 11.51 6.31
N VAL A 506 2.55 12.72 6.22
CA VAL A 506 2.98 13.28 4.93
C VAL A 506 4.27 12.58 4.51
N LEU A 507 4.23 11.92 3.36
CA LEU A 507 5.37 11.25 2.76
C LEU A 507 6.21 12.20 1.91
N ASP A 508 5.55 12.95 1.03
CA ASP A 508 6.20 13.97 0.21
C ASP A 508 5.37 15.26 0.20
N PRO A 509 5.83 16.34 0.85
CA PRO A 509 5.11 17.62 0.85
C PRO A 509 5.10 18.33 -0.52
N GLN A 510 5.85 17.83 -1.52
CA GLN A 510 6.04 18.49 -2.82
C GLN A 510 5.74 17.63 -4.05
N SER A 511 5.09 16.47 -3.89
CA SER A 511 4.82 15.53 -5.00
C SER A 511 4.08 16.19 -6.18
N LYS A 512 3.02 16.98 -5.89
CA LYS A 512 2.17 17.70 -6.84
C LYS A 512 1.47 16.84 -7.89
N ALA A 513 1.60 15.52 -7.84
CA ALA A 513 0.96 14.61 -8.77
C ALA A 513 -0.58 14.62 -8.62
N LEU A 514 -1.29 14.14 -9.64
CA LEU A 514 -2.71 13.80 -9.60
C LEU A 514 -2.89 12.35 -9.12
N ASP A 515 -2.11 11.46 -9.72
CA ASP A 515 -2.17 10.02 -9.49
C ASP A 515 -0.80 9.48 -9.04
N ILE A 516 -0.79 8.34 -8.35
CA ILE A 516 0.40 7.74 -7.75
C ILE A 516 0.36 6.22 -7.85
N LEU A 517 1.50 5.62 -8.16
CA LEU A 517 1.65 4.18 -8.17
C LEU A 517 3.04 3.77 -7.70
N THR A 518 3.14 2.59 -7.13
CA THR A 518 4.39 1.96 -6.73
C THR A 518 4.95 1.15 -7.88
N GLY A 519 6.26 0.97 -7.92
CA GLY A 519 6.96 0.25 -8.97
C GLY A 519 8.14 -0.56 -8.46
N PRO A 520 8.76 -1.37 -9.33
CA PRO A 520 9.87 -2.25 -8.97
C PRO A 520 10.99 -1.57 -8.17
N GLY A 521 11.51 -2.26 -7.16
CA GLY A 521 12.53 -1.73 -6.25
C GLY A 521 11.99 -0.70 -5.27
N GLY A 522 10.68 -0.69 -5.01
CA GLY A 522 10.04 0.25 -4.08
C GLY A 522 9.98 1.69 -4.58
N ALA A 523 10.04 1.90 -5.90
CA ALA A 523 9.89 3.24 -6.48
C ALA A 523 8.45 3.74 -6.33
N ILE A 524 8.29 5.05 -6.24
CA ILE A 524 7.00 5.75 -6.24
C ILE A 524 6.96 6.65 -7.47
N VAL A 525 5.95 6.46 -8.32
CA VAL A 525 5.75 7.21 -9.56
C VAL A 525 4.60 8.18 -9.37
N GLY A 526 4.84 9.46 -9.58
CA GLY A 526 3.84 10.52 -9.57
C GLY A 526 3.45 10.95 -10.98
N ILE A 527 2.16 10.92 -11.28
CA ILE A 527 1.58 11.37 -12.54
C ILE A 527 1.15 12.83 -12.41
N ASN A 528 2.00 13.75 -12.86
CA ASN A 528 1.82 15.17 -12.62
C ASN A 528 1.05 15.86 -13.75
N LEU A 529 -0.28 15.85 -13.62
CA LEU A 529 -1.21 16.49 -14.56
C LEU A 529 -0.86 17.96 -14.81
N SER A 530 -0.76 18.75 -13.73
CA SER A 530 -0.55 20.21 -13.80
C SER A 530 0.84 20.59 -14.32
N GLY A 531 1.84 19.77 -13.99
CA GLY A 531 3.23 19.96 -14.42
C GLY A 531 3.54 19.36 -15.79
N SER A 532 2.67 18.51 -16.35
CA SER A 532 2.91 17.73 -17.57
C SER A 532 4.17 16.85 -17.50
N LYS A 533 4.33 16.16 -16.36
CA LYS A 533 5.53 15.41 -15.99
C LYS A 533 5.19 14.03 -15.42
N ILE A 534 6.15 13.13 -15.55
CA ILE A 534 6.22 11.88 -14.80
C ILE A 534 7.42 11.99 -13.88
N ASP A 535 7.17 11.98 -12.58
CA ASP A 535 8.17 12.10 -11.53
C ASP A 535 8.34 10.74 -10.86
N VAL A 536 9.58 10.33 -10.58
CA VAL A 536 9.89 9.06 -9.91
C VAL A 536 10.73 9.35 -8.67
N SER A 537 10.34 8.73 -7.57
CA SER A 537 11.05 8.72 -6.30
C SER A 537 11.56 7.31 -6.06
N THR A 538 12.88 7.10 -6.08
CA THR A 538 13.51 5.81 -5.79
C THR A 538 14.04 5.79 -4.35
N PRO A 539 13.91 4.68 -3.61
CA PRO A 539 14.41 4.60 -2.24
C PRO A 539 15.87 5.02 -2.10
N ASN A 540 16.17 5.77 -1.04
CA ASN A 540 17.52 6.11 -0.60
C ASN A 540 17.82 5.37 0.72
N ASP A 541 17.87 4.03 0.65
CA ASP A 541 18.07 3.20 1.83
C ASP A 541 19.56 3.06 2.15
N ILE A 542 20.08 4.00 2.93
CA ILE A 542 21.50 4.08 3.29
C ILE A 542 21.95 2.97 4.26
N THR A 543 21.01 2.19 4.80
CA THR A 543 21.30 1.14 5.79
C THR A 543 21.69 -0.18 5.14
N VAL A 544 21.40 -0.34 3.85
CA VAL A 544 21.68 -1.55 3.09
C VAL A 544 23.15 -1.63 2.69
N SER A 545 23.83 -2.68 3.16
CA SER A 545 25.27 -2.92 2.92
C SER A 545 25.59 -4.22 2.18
N GLY A 546 24.61 -5.14 2.09
CA GLY A 546 24.71 -6.41 1.36
C GLY A 546 23.60 -6.57 0.34
N ALA A 547 23.58 -7.71 -0.35
CA ALA A 547 22.58 -8.03 -1.36
C ALA A 547 21.18 -8.06 -0.73
N THR A 548 20.32 -7.14 -1.16
CA THR A 548 19.00 -6.95 -0.56
C THR A 548 17.93 -6.84 -1.62
N ALA A 549 16.98 -7.76 -1.58
CA ALA A 549 15.81 -7.75 -2.43
C ALA A 549 14.68 -6.97 -1.73
N TYR A 550 14.11 -5.99 -2.42
CA TYR A 550 13.07 -5.12 -1.88
C TYR A 550 11.68 -5.62 -2.21
N ASP A 551 11.42 -5.97 -3.46
CA ASP A 551 10.11 -6.40 -3.93
C ASP A 551 10.21 -7.36 -5.13
N ILE A 552 9.06 -7.88 -5.54
CA ILE A 552 8.87 -8.57 -6.81
C ILE A 552 7.68 -7.92 -7.55
N PHE A 553 7.84 -7.76 -8.86
CA PHE A 553 6.80 -7.28 -9.78
C PHE A 553 6.69 -8.18 -11.02
N PRO A 554 5.48 -8.51 -11.50
CA PRO A 554 4.22 -8.31 -10.79
C PRO A 554 4.18 -9.18 -9.52
N TRP A 555 3.34 -8.79 -8.57
CA TRP A 555 3.21 -9.53 -7.31
C TRP A 555 2.26 -10.70 -7.38
N ARG A 556 1.50 -10.78 -8.46
CA ARG A 556 0.63 -11.90 -8.79
C ARG A 556 0.64 -12.11 -10.30
N ALA A 557 0.59 -13.37 -10.72
CA ALA A 557 0.55 -13.77 -12.12
C ALA A 557 0.00 -15.21 -12.24
N PRO A 558 -0.35 -15.69 -13.44
CA PRO A 558 -0.81 -17.07 -13.64
C PRO A 558 0.16 -18.11 -13.09
N ALA A 559 -0.37 -19.08 -12.34
CA ALA A 559 0.38 -20.21 -11.82
C ALA A 559 0.98 -21.10 -12.92
N THR A 560 0.53 -20.97 -14.18
CA THR A 560 1.11 -21.68 -15.33
C THR A 560 2.52 -21.21 -15.69
N GLY A 561 2.98 -20.08 -15.15
CA GLY A 561 4.31 -19.52 -15.42
C GLY A 561 4.43 -18.84 -16.78
N GLY A 562 5.67 -18.57 -17.19
CA GLY A 562 6.01 -17.98 -18.49
C GLY A 562 6.03 -16.44 -18.53
N ASN A 563 5.42 -15.79 -17.55
CA ASN A 563 5.47 -14.34 -17.38
C ASN A 563 6.84 -13.85 -16.91
N LEU A 564 7.24 -12.67 -17.35
CA LEU A 564 8.43 -12.00 -16.86
C LEU A 564 8.19 -11.46 -15.45
N PHE A 565 9.22 -11.49 -14.60
CA PHE A 565 9.22 -10.77 -13.32
C PHE A 565 10.49 -9.91 -13.18
N ILE A 566 10.40 -8.86 -12.38
CA ILE A 566 11.53 -8.07 -11.86
C ILE A 566 11.53 -8.22 -10.35
N ILE A 567 12.70 -8.50 -9.79
CA ILE A 567 13.01 -8.22 -8.39
C ILE A 567 13.88 -6.98 -8.36
N GLY A 568 13.39 -5.91 -7.72
CA GLY A 568 14.18 -4.71 -7.46
C GLY A 568 14.91 -4.82 -6.13
N GLY A 569 16.09 -4.21 -6.03
CA GLY A 569 16.91 -4.27 -4.83
C GLY A 569 18.21 -3.49 -4.95
N GLU A 570 19.19 -3.82 -4.12
CA GLU A 570 20.53 -3.25 -4.13
C GLU A 570 21.60 -4.35 -3.97
N ASN A 571 22.81 -4.06 -4.46
CA ASN A 571 24.02 -4.88 -4.29
C ASN A 571 23.90 -6.31 -4.82
N PHE A 572 23.19 -6.54 -5.93
CA PHE A 572 23.10 -7.88 -6.52
C PHE A 572 24.37 -8.30 -7.28
N GLY A 573 25.34 -7.41 -7.49
CA GLY A 573 26.66 -7.71 -8.08
C GLY A 573 26.66 -7.90 -9.60
N GLY A 574 25.49 -8.06 -10.24
CA GLY A 574 25.36 -8.14 -11.69
C GLY A 574 25.80 -9.48 -12.32
N ASP A 575 26.20 -10.47 -11.51
CA ASP A 575 26.64 -11.78 -12.02
C ASP A 575 25.50 -12.80 -12.03
N LEU A 576 24.95 -13.02 -13.22
CA LEU A 576 23.91 -14.02 -13.47
C LEU A 576 24.33 -15.44 -13.06
N SER A 577 25.61 -15.79 -13.19
CA SER A 577 26.09 -17.15 -12.91
C SER A 577 26.19 -17.48 -11.42
N ASN A 578 26.21 -16.43 -10.58
CA ASN A 578 26.31 -16.53 -9.13
C ASN A 578 25.02 -16.09 -8.42
N THR A 579 23.96 -15.84 -9.17
CA THR A 579 22.65 -15.42 -8.65
C THR A 579 21.63 -16.53 -8.85
N SER A 580 20.82 -16.80 -7.83
CA SER A 580 19.68 -17.71 -7.91
C SER A 580 18.48 -17.10 -7.19
N VAL A 581 17.28 -17.42 -7.68
CA VAL A 581 16.01 -17.00 -7.08
C VAL A 581 15.13 -18.21 -6.90
N LYS A 582 14.52 -18.33 -5.72
CA LYS A 582 13.41 -19.24 -5.45
C LYS A 582 12.15 -18.45 -5.13
N ILE A 583 11.01 -18.91 -5.65
CA ILE A 583 9.69 -18.40 -5.30
C ILE A 583 8.90 -19.57 -4.72
N GLY A 584 8.62 -19.52 -3.42
CA GLY A 584 8.26 -20.71 -2.65
C GLY A 584 9.36 -21.76 -2.77
N ASP A 585 9.00 -22.97 -3.18
CA ASP A 585 9.94 -24.08 -3.40
C ASP A 585 10.53 -24.12 -4.83
N GLU A 586 10.03 -23.27 -5.74
CA GLU A 586 10.37 -23.34 -7.17
C GLU A 586 11.61 -22.52 -7.51
N LEU A 587 12.57 -23.14 -8.21
CA LEU A 587 13.74 -22.46 -8.74
C LEU A 587 13.41 -21.75 -10.05
N VAL A 588 13.84 -20.50 -10.16
CA VAL A 588 13.44 -19.62 -11.26
C VAL A 588 14.52 -19.49 -12.34
N THR A 589 14.10 -19.35 -13.59
CA THR A 589 15.01 -19.08 -14.71
C THR A 589 15.29 -17.58 -14.80
N LEU A 590 16.53 -17.17 -14.59
CA LEU A 590 16.96 -15.78 -14.68
C LEU A 590 17.43 -15.42 -16.10
N THR A 591 17.05 -14.24 -16.57
CA THR A 591 17.43 -13.71 -17.89
C THR A 591 18.47 -12.61 -17.79
N SER A 592 18.48 -11.84 -16.71
CA SER A 592 19.51 -10.82 -16.46
C SER A 592 19.62 -10.48 -14.98
N VAL A 593 20.83 -10.14 -14.55
CA VAL A 593 21.12 -9.57 -13.23
C VAL A 593 21.92 -8.30 -13.45
N SER A 594 21.48 -7.21 -12.85
CA SER A 594 22.24 -5.98 -12.69
C SER A 594 22.43 -5.73 -11.19
N ASP A 595 23.01 -4.60 -10.82
CA ASP A 595 23.23 -4.28 -9.40
C ASP A 595 21.93 -4.04 -8.62
N LYS A 596 20.89 -3.53 -9.30
CA LYS A 596 19.59 -3.18 -8.69
C LYS A 596 18.39 -3.98 -9.18
N GLN A 597 18.56 -4.84 -10.18
CA GLN A 597 17.47 -5.61 -10.77
C GLN A 597 17.87 -7.04 -11.09
N ILE A 598 16.99 -7.98 -10.77
CA ILE A 598 17.01 -9.34 -11.27
C ILE A 598 15.77 -9.53 -12.14
N ILE A 599 15.94 -9.98 -13.38
CA ILE A 599 14.85 -10.26 -14.31
C ILE A 599 14.88 -11.74 -14.62
N GLY A 600 13.71 -12.37 -14.68
CA GLY A 600 13.59 -13.75 -15.10
C GLY A 600 12.19 -14.09 -15.59
N ILE A 601 11.98 -15.38 -15.79
CA ILE A 601 10.71 -15.97 -16.24
C ILE A 601 10.15 -16.79 -15.09
N LEU A 602 8.91 -16.50 -14.69
CA LEU A 602 8.21 -17.22 -13.64
C LEU A 602 8.07 -18.70 -14.01
N PRO A 603 8.35 -19.63 -13.07
CA PRO A 603 8.12 -21.05 -13.27
C PRO A 603 6.61 -21.36 -13.23
N SER A 604 6.25 -22.59 -13.56
CA SER A 604 4.93 -23.12 -13.17
C SER A 604 4.92 -23.42 -11.68
N PHE A 605 3.78 -23.21 -11.02
CA PHE A 605 3.60 -23.43 -9.59
C PHE A 605 2.58 -24.54 -9.34
N ASP A 606 2.94 -25.47 -8.46
CA ASP A 606 2.04 -26.55 -8.01
C ASP A 606 1.25 -26.20 -6.72
N ASP A 607 1.64 -25.12 -6.01
CA ASP A 607 1.02 -24.74 -4.73
C ASP A 607 -0.34 -24.05 -4.89
N VAL A 608 -1.42 -24.82 -4.78
CA VAL A 608 -2.81 -24.35 -4.84
C VAL A 608 -3.32 -23.67 -3.56
N SER A 609 -2.46 -23.35 -2.59
CA SER A 609 -2.87 -22.81 -1.28
C SER A 609 -3.59 -21.46 -1.36
N GLY A 610 -3.35 -20.69 -2.43
CA GLY A 610 -3.88 -19.33 -2.58
C GLY A 610 -3.20 -18.29 -1.70
N ASN A 611 -2.07 -18.66 -1.06
CA ASN A 611 -1.29 -17.76 -0.22
C ASN A 611 -0.17 -17.09 -1.02
N LEU A 612 0.32 -15.97 -0.49
CA LEU A 612 1.57 -15.38 -0.95
C LEU A 612 2.75 -16.30 -0.60
N LEU A 613 3.63 -16.48 -1.58
CA LEU A 613 4.87 -17.22 -1.47
C LEU A 613 6.03 -16.29 -1.11
N ASP A 614 6.98 -16.83 -0.37
CA ASP A 614 8.25 -16.18 -0.09
C ASP A 614 9.14 -16.13 -1.34
N VAL A 615 9.93 -15.07 -1.47
CA VAL A 615 10.93 -14.93 -2.53
C VAL A 615 12.32 -14.89 -1.90
N LEU A 616 13.14 -15.89 -2.20
CA LEU A 616 14.52 -15.98 -1.71
C LEU A 616 15.48 -15.68 -2.86
N VAL A 617 16.25 -14.61 -2.72
CA VAL A 617 17.36 -14.26 -3.60
C VAL A 617 18.66 -14.70 -2.93
N THR A 618 19.51 -15.41 -3.66
CA THR A 618 20.89 -15.71 -3.24
C THR A 618 21.85 -15.22 -4.30
N THR A 619 22.76 -14.33 -3.94
CA THR A 619 23.83 -13.81 -4.82
C THR A 619 25.13 -13.68 -4.04
N GLU A 620 26.24 -14.04 -4.66
CA GLU A 620 27.59 -13.96 -4.06
C GLU A 620 27.75 -14.64 -2.69
N GLY A 621 26.89 -15.62 -2.38
CA GLY A 621 26.87 -16.33 -1.10
C GLY A 621 26.05 -15.64 0.00
N GLU A 622 25.48 -14.47 -0.27
CA GLU A 622 24.51 -13.78 0.57
C GLU A 622 23.08 -14.16 0.20
N SER A 623 22.15 -14.07 1.14
CA SER A 623 20.74 -14.40 0.91
C SER A 623 19.83 -13.30 1.44
N SER A 624 18.81 -12.96 0.65
CA SER A 624 17.79 -11.97 0.97
C SER A 624 16.41 -12.57 0.77
N LEU A 625 15.57 -12.51 1.81
CA LEU A 625 14.23 -13.08 1.83
C LEU A 625 13.18 -11.97 1.82
N ILE A 626 12.26 -12.04 0.87
CA ILE A 626 11.03 -11.26 0.88
C ILE A 626 9.88 -12.21 1.25
N SER A 627 9.47 -12.22 2.51
CA SER A 627 8.37 -13.09 2.95
C SER A 627 7.03 -12.64 2.38
N ASN A 628 6.11 -13.54 2.04
CA ASN A 628 4.76 -13.24 1.52
C ASN A 628 4.76 -12.21 0.37
N ALA A 629 5.50 -12.47 -0.71
CA ALA A 629 5.77 -11.48 -1.74
C ALA A 629 5.10 -11.74 -3.10
N PHE A 630 4.83 -13.01 -3.43
CA PHE A 630 4.31 -13.39 -4.75
C PHE A 630 3.12 -14.33 -4.67
N LEU A 631 2.02 -14.04 -5.39
CA LEU A 631 0.81 -14.86 -5.41
C LEU A 631 0.66 -15.58 -6.78
N PRO A 632 0.84 -16.91 -6.84
CA PRO A 632 0.47 -17.68 -8.02
C PRO A 632 -1.06 -17.77 -8.15
N LEU A 633 -1.60 -17.36 -9.30
CA LEU A 633 -3.03 -17.35 -9.56
C LEU A 633 -3.47 -18.63 -10.28
N PHE A 634 -4.32 -19.43 -9.64
CA PHE A 634 -4.85 -20.67 -10.21
C PHE A 634 -6.17 -20.43 -10.93
N GLY A 635 -6.24 -20.92 -12.16
CA GLY A 635 -7.42 -20.80 -13.00
C GLY A 635 -7.03 -20.45 -14.43
N SER A 636 -8.00 -20.56 -15.32
CA SER A 636 -7.93 -19.99 -16.67
C SER A 636 -9.13 -19.07 -16.79
N ALA A 637 -8.90 -17.77 -16.72
CA ALA A 637 -9.93 -16.85 -17.08
C ALA A 637 -9.89 -16.71 -18.61
N ASN A 638 -10.82 -17.39 -19.27
CA ASN A 638 -11.09 -17.14 -20.69
C ASN A 638 -11.86 -15.81 -20.71
N PHE A 639 -11.15 -14.72 -20.94
CA PHE A 639 -11.76 -13.39 -21.06
C PHE A 639 -12.35 -13.20 -22.47
N VAL A 640 -13.41 -12.39 -22.54
CA VAL A 640 -14.20 -12.11 -23.76
C VAL A 640 -13.55 -11.09 -24.68
#